data_AF-A0A2W4PEF0-F1
#
_entry.id   AF-A0A2W4PEF0-F1
#
_cell.length_a   1.000
_cell.length_b   1.000
_cell.length_c   1.000
_cell.angle_alpha   90.00
_cell.angle_beta   90.00
_cell.angle_gamma   90.00
#
_symmetry.space_group_name_H-M   'P 1'
#
loop_
_entity.id
_entity.type
_entity.pdbx_description
1 polymer ?
#
loop_
_entity_poly.entity_id
_entity_poly.type
_entity_poly.pdbx_seq_one_letter_code
_entity_poly.pdbx_strand_id
1 'polypeptide(L)'
;MMKFYLRVLVLTALLLLTAPVLAQDGEVTLVPFSNELFGVEGVIPQGWTEAAPGVYARGQDETDITSLIVQAAPGMTAEALEGVLLQQLGIDSLPESTGTLETDAYSWTLYEIDVEQAGMSIRVDLALSESESGVTLALLQALADEHDALHEAVFLPVVEALAPAGADTGAVEGEGESQAVYEDPEGRFSVPIPANWSAEERDGYIVLSSPQGLITVSIVVVETDDPEEALENAWAVVDPDFDQQIEETLEFPTSQFEHFQLHIYEMDDEEETLVQAEVRVYEGVSYVLLVVADVVALEQRLAQIQIIDTGFEIAAMEQTDLSDVEPLPLTDDLIAEFEAYIETAMETYDTPGVAVAIVRDGEIAYANGFGVRNPEGDPVTPETLMLIGSTTKTMTTLLMAQMVDEGVMDWDTPVVDILPTFSVADPEVTGKLRMQDMVCACTGVPRRDLELFFNANELTAEGVIESLATFEFFTGVGEAFQYSNQMVAAGGYLTALAAGGEYGNLYDAYVSLVEERIFEPLKMERTTFFFEEALADEDHATPYGLYADFTTRPLPMEIEEFWLEPIAPAGAAWSNVLDLARYMIMELNEGVAADGTRIVSAENLARTWEPQVAISATDEYGLGWIVSDFHGLLMLSHGGNTLGFTADFAFLPERDLGVVVLTNQSSSLLNTAIRSRLFEMLFEQPYTAEEELQFALNLFRQQVQEALESLERTSDPEITGLVVGRFTNAALGEVTISLNDEGVPVFDAGEFQSELWLETDDEEQADDDSVTFVLYDPPLNGLSLTFEPDDEGVYQMTLGSGATEYAFERLE
;
A
#
# COMPACT_ATOMS: atom_id res chain seq x y z
N MET A 1 15.85 4.40 -11.39
CA MET A 1 15.57 3.06 -10.79
C MET A 1 14.11 2.84 -10.30
N MET A 2 13.45 3.81 -9.65
CA MET A 2 12.14 3.59 -9.00
C MET A 2 10.94 3.52 -9.96
N LYS A 3 10.94 4.30 -11.06
CA LYS A 3 9.98 4.15 -12.18
C LYS A 3 9.98 2.73 -12.75
N PHE A 4 11.15 2.08 -12.80
CA PHE A 4 11.29 0.70 -13.26
C PHE A 4 10.80 -0.33 -12.22
N TYR A 5 11.04 -0.10 -10.92
CA TYR A 5 10.43 -0.89 -9.85
C TYR A 5 8.91 -0.81 -9.90
N LEU A 6 8.33 0.38 -10.14
CA LEU A 6 6.90 0.57 -10.31
C LEU A 6 6.33 -0.07 -11.58
N ARG A 7 7.07 0.02 -12.70
CA ARG A 7 6.76 -0.66 -13.97
C ARG A 7 6.70 -2.18 -13.83
N VAL A 8 7.38 -2.79 -12.86
CA VAL A 8 7.32 -4.24 -12.60
C VAL A 8 6.44 -4.60 -11.38
N LEU A 9 6.16 -3.65 -10.48
CA LEU A 9 5.41 -3.86 -9.23
C LEU A 9 3.94 -4.28 -9.44
N VAL A 10 3.36 -3.96 -10.60
CA VAL A 10 2.00 -4.41 -10.94
C VAL A 10 1.91 -5.94 -10.94
N LEU A 11 3.04 -6.67 -11.12
CA LEU A 11 3.03 -8.12 -11.20
C LEU A 11 4.09 -8.89 -10.40
N THR A 12 5.11 -8.27 -9.78
CA THR A 12 5.89 -9.03 -8.76
C THR A 12 5.04 -9.45 -7.56
N ALA A 13 3.90 -8.77 -7.35
CA ALA A 13 2.87 -9.19 -6.39
C ALA A 13 2.13 -10.49 -6.79
N LEU A 14 2.22 -10.95 -8.05
CA LEU A 14 1.62 -12.21 -8.51
C LEU A 14 2.47 -13.45 -8.22
N LEU A 15 3.70 -13.27 -7.72
CA LEU A 15 4.58 -14.38 -7.34
C LEU A 15 5.18 -14.24 -5.94
N LEU A 16 5.24 -13.04 -5.37
CA LEU A 16 5.89 -12.77 -4.10
C LEU A 16 4.91 -12.08 -3.12
N LEU A 17 4.26 -12.88 -2.28
CA LEU A 17 3.67 -12.42 -1.03
C LEU A 17 4.79 -12.01 -0.05
N THR A 18 5.42 -10.85 -0.24
CA THR A 18 6.12 -10.11 0.83
C THR A 18 6.36 -8.62 0.45
N ALA A 19 5.48 -7.74 0.95
CA ALA A 19 5.58 -6.27 1.14
C ALA A 19 5.33 -5.32 -0.06
N PRO A 20 4.39 -4.34 0.06
CA PRO A 20 4.24 -3.24 -0.90
C PRO A 20 5.19 -2.05 -0.62
N VAL A 21 5.60 -1.39 -1.71
CA VAL A 21 6.48 -0.21 -1.84
C VAL A 21 5.68 1.11 -1.72
N LEU A 22 6.37 2.20 -1.38
CA LEU A 22 5.89 3.53 -0.93
C LEU A 22 5.30 4.40 -2.07
N ALA A 23 4.32 5.27 -1.73
CA ALA A 23 3.55 6.19 -2.60
C ALA A 23 3.14 7.50 -1.82
N GLN A 24 2.71 8.63 -2.44
CA GLN A 24 2.54 10.04 -1.92
C GLN A 24 2.32 11.09 -3.10
N ASP A 25 2.00 12.39 -2.84
CA ASP A 25 0.99 13.24 -3.59
C ASP A 25 1.40 14.71 -4.01
N GLY A 26 0.64 15.60 -4.71
CA GLY A 26 -0.81 15.62 -5.14
C GLY A 26 -1.36 16.85 -5.96
N GLU A 27 -2.68 16.81 -6.28
CA GLU A 27 -3.50 17.66 -7.21
C GLU A 27 -4.78 18.30 -6.55
N VAL A 28 -5.56 19.14 -7.27
CA VAL A 28 -6.74 19.88 -6.73
C VAL A 28 -7.98 18.99 -6.57
N THR A 29 -8.31 18.63 -5.33
CA THR A 29 -9.48 17.80 -4.99
C THR A 29 -10.79 18.59 -4.94
N LEU A 30 -11.91 18.01 -5.40
CA LEU A 30 -13.26 18.57 -5.26
C LEU A 30 -14.06 17.77 -4.22
N VAL A 31 -14.73 18.45 -3.30
CA VAL A 31 -15.56 17.85 -2.25
C VAL A 31 -17.05 18.15 -2.46
N PRO A 32 -17.95 17.23 -2.12
CA PRO A 32 -19.39 17.50 -2.17
C PRO A 32 -19.79 18.67 -1.26
N PHE A 33 -20.74 19.47 -1.72
CA PHE A 33 -21.41 20.48 -0.89
C PHE A 33 -22.92 20.44 -1.11
N SER A 34 -23.67 20.93 -0.12
CA SER A 34 -25.09 21.21 -0.24
C SER A 34 -25.38 22.57 0.38
N ASN A 35 -26.04 23.45 -0.38
CA ASN A 35 -26.41 24.78 0.07
C ASN A 35 -27.94 24.91 0.13
N GLU A 36 -28.49 24.69 1.32
CA GLU A 36 -29.93 24.77 1.58
C GLU A 36 -30.54 26.15 1.26
N LEU A 37 -29.75 27.24 1.32
CA LEU A 37 -30.24 28.59 1.06
C LEU A 37 -30.62 28.78 -0.40
N PHE A 38 -29.84 28.17 -1.31
CA PHE A 38 -30.07 28.23 -2.75
C PHE A 38 -30.70 26.95 -3.32
N GLY A 39 -30.80 25.89 -2.52
CA GLY A 39 -31.41 24.63 -2.91
C GLY A 39 -30.63 23.88 -3.96
N VAL A 40 -29.30 23.97 -3.92
CA VAL A 40 -28.38 23.28 -4.83
C VAL A 40 -27.37 22.44 -4.05
N GLU A 41 -26.99 21.31 -4.62
CA GLU A 41 -25.90 20.44 -4.18
C GLU A 41 -24.99 20.15 -5.37
N GLY A 42 -23.72 19.85 -5.13
CA GLY A 42 -22.74 19.61 -6.18
C GLY A 42 -21.38 19.41 -5.55
N VAL A 43 -20.31 19.78 -6.25
CA VAL A 43 -18.95 19.77 -5.71
C VAL A 43 -18.35 21.18 -5.69
N ILE A 44 -17.37 21.40 -4.82
CA ILE A 44 -16.54 22.62 -4.74
C ILE A 44 -15.09 22.21 -4.47
N PRO A 45 -14.10 23.03 -4.81
CA PRO A 45 -12.71 22.72 -4.49
C PRO A 45 -12.45 22.62 -2.99
N GLN A 46 -11.78 21.55 -2.58
CA GLN A 46 -11.33 21.32 -1.22
C GLN A 46 -10.34 22.43 -0.83
N GLY A 47 -10.50 22.96 0.38
CA GLY A 47 -9.66 24.05 0.89
C GLY A 47 -10.10 25.46 0.51
N TRP A 48 -11.06 25.65 -0.41
CA TRP A 48 -11.58 26.98 -0.71
C TRP A 48 -12.53 27.46 0.39
N THR A 49 -12.30 28.67 0.90
CA THR A 49 -13.08 29.23 2.01
C THR A 49 -14.37 29.86 1.50
N GLU A 50 -15.52 29.47 2.08
CA GLU A 50 -16.80 30.12 1.79
C GLU A 50 -16.83 31.55 2.36
N ALA A 51 -16.63 32.55 1.49
CA ALA A 51 -16.59 33.97 1.85
C ALA A 51 -18.01 34.56 2.06
N ALA A 52 -19.00 33.98 1.39
CA ALA A 52 -20.43 34.23 1.55
C ALA A 52 -21.19 33.00 1.03
N PRO A 53 -22.48 32.80 1.40
CA PRO A 53 -23.25 31.65 0.91
C PRO A 53 -23.12 31.46 -0.61
N GLY A 54 -22.59 30.31 -1.03
CA GLY A 54 -22.38 29.97 -2.45
C GLY A 54 -21.29 30.78 -3.15
N VAL A 55 -20.33 31.36 -2.40
CA VAL A 55 -19.15 32.08 -2.90
C VAL A 55 -17.92 31.53 -2.18
N TYR A 56 -17.08 30.82 -2.91
CA TYR A 56 -15.88 30.15 -2.41
C TYR A 56 -14.64 30.86 -2.96
N ALA A 57 -13.70 31.21 -2.09
CA ALA A 57 -12.45 31.87 -2.46
C ALA A 57 -11.26 30.97 -2.12
N ARG A 58 -10.30 30.84 -3.04
CA ARG A 58 -9.09 30.03 -2.86
C ARG A 58 -8.19 30.61 -1.75
N GLY A 59 -7.96 31.92 -1.80
CA GLY A 59 -7.43 32.69 -0.67
C GLY A 59 -5.99 32.35 -0.28
N GLN A 60 -5.12 32.05 -1.24
CA GLN A 60 -3.69 31.76 -1.01
C GLN A 60 -2.95 32.96 -0.39
N ASP A 61 -3.30 34.20 -0.79
CA ASP A 61 -2.80 35.46 -0.20
C ASP A 61 -3.73 36.68 -0.46
N GLU A 62 -3.31 37.89 -0.06
CA GLU A 62 -4.10 39.13 -0.23
C GLU A 62 -4.27 39.60 -1.70
N THR A 63 -3.56 38.99 -2.65
CA THR A 63 -3.63 39.27 -4.09
C THR A 63 -4.35 38.20 -4.90
N ASP A 64 -4.60 37.02 -4.32
CA ASP A 64 -5.40 35.95 -4.92
C ASP A 64 -6.88 36.35 -5.00
N ILE A 65 -7.34 36.55 -6.23
CA ILE A 65 -8.73 36.92 -6.56
C ILE A 65 -9.55 35.73 -7.07
N THR A 66 -8.97 34.53 -7.03
CA THR A 66 -9.58 33.32 -7.57
C THR A 66 -10.77 32.91 -6.72
N SER A 67 -11.94 32.84 -7.36
CA SER A 67 -13.19 32.55 -6.66
C SER A 67 -14.21 31.84 -7.55
N LEU A 68 -15.02 31.00 -6.91
CA LEU A 68 -16.07 30.21 -7.50
C LEU A 68 -17.40 30.62 -6.86
N ILE A 69 -18.39 30.95 -7.69
CA ILE A 69 -19.74 31.30 -7.26
C ILE A 69 -20.69 30.24 -7.78
N VAL A 70 -21.47 29.63 -6.90
CA VAL A 70 -22.46 28.61 -7.25
C VAL A 70 -23.77 28.93 -6.55
N GLN A 71 -24.76 29.40 -7.32
CA GLN A 71 -26.01 29.93 -6.75
C GLN A 71 -27.21 29.65 -7.66
N ALA A 72 -28.39 29.50 -7.04
CA ALA A 72 -29.67 29.57 -7.73
C ALA A 72 -30.47 30.79 -7.27
N ALA A 73 -31.15 31.45 -8.19
CA ALA A 73 -31.97 32.63 -7.96
C ALA A 73 -33.45 32.33 -8.29
N PRO A 74 -34.23 31.77 -7.35
CA PRO A 74 -35.61 31.41 -7.59
C PRO A 74 -36.47 32.61 -7.99
N GLY A 75 -37.20 32.50 -9.10
CA GLY A 75 -38.10 33.53 -9.61
C GLY A 75 -37.43 34.75 -10.26
N MET A 76 -36.10 34.73 -10.48
CA MET A 76 -35.39 35.70 -11.30
C MET A 76 -35.31 35.18 -12.75
N THR A 77 -35.35 36.09 -13.74
CA THR A 77 -35.16 35.75 -15.17
C THR A 77 -33.70 35.94 -15.57
N ALA A 78 -33.24 35.23 -16.61
CA ALA A 78 -31.86 35.36 -17.10
C ALA A 78 -31.50 36.82 -17.42
N GLU A 79 -32.40 37.58 -18.05
CA GLU A 79 -32.21 39.01 -18.38
C GLU A 79 -32.05 39.91 -17.12
N ALA A 80 -32.66 39.53 -15.99
CA ALA A 80 -32.56 40.30 -14.75
C ALA A 80 -31.27 39.99 -13.99
N LEU A 81 -30.81 38.74 -14.04
CA LEU A 81 -29.53 38.30 -13.49
C LEU A 81 -28.35 38.87 -14.31
N GLU A 82 -28.47 38.84 -15.64
CA GLU A 82 -27.50 39.43 -16.57
C GLU A 82 -27.23 40.88 -16.21
N GLY A 83 -28.26 41.71 -15.98
CA GLY A 83 -28.08 43.10 -15.57
C GLY A 83 -27.31 43.29 -14.24
N VAL A 84 -27.36 42.33 -13.32
CA VAL A 84 -26.59 42.35 -12.07
C VAL A 84 -25.15 41.92 -12.32
N LEU A 85 -24.94 40.85 -13.09
CA LEU A 85 -23.61 40.34 -13.46
C LEU A 85 -22.82 41.36 -14.29
N LEU A 86 -23.45 42.01 -15.27
CA LEU A 86 -22.83 43.08 -16.06
C LEU A 86 -22.33 44.24 -15.18
N GLN A 87 -23.12 44.61 -14.17
CA GLN A 87 -22.73 45.65 -13.23
C GLN A 87 -21.57 45.21 -12.32
N GLN A 88 -21.54 43.94 -11.88
CA GLN A 88 -20.48 43.39 -11.03
C GLN A 88 -19.16 43.24 -11.79
N LEU A 89 -19.21 42.71 -13.01
CA LEU A 89 -18.04 42.48 -13.88
C LEU A 89 -17.59 43.75 -14.61
N GLY A 90 -18.38 44.83 -14.60
CA GLY A 90 -18.03 46.12 -15.20
C GLY A 90 -18.07 46.12 -16.73
N ILE A 91 -18.89 45.26 -17.34
CA ILE A 91 -19.03 45.10 -18.80
C ILE A 91 -20.41 45.59 -19.29
N ASP A 92 -20.50 46.02 -20.55
CA ASP A 92 -21.74 46.62 -21.12
C ASP A 92 -22.75 45.57 -21.64
N SER A 93 -22.27 44.36 -21.99
CA SER A 93 -23.07 43.22 -22.46
C SER A 93 -22.26 41.93 -22.37
N LEU A 94 -22.91 40.77 -22.22
CA LEU A 94 -22.23 39.47 -22.29
C LEU A 94 -21.67 39.22 -23.71
N PRO A 95 -20.55 38.49 -23.84
CA PRO A 95 -20.03 38.06 -25.14
C PRO A 95 -20.95 37.02 -25.80
N GLU A 96 -20.62 36.64 -27.04
CA GLU A 96 -21.26 35.47 -27.64
C GLU A 96 -20.95 34.23 -26.81
N SER A 97 -21.95 33.38 -26.59
CA SER A 97 -21.78 32.13 -25.83
C SER A 97 -20.72 31.25 -26.50
N THR A 98 -19.88 30.63 -25.67
CA THR A 98 -18.81 29.72 -26.09
C THR A 98 -19.34 28.31 -26.37
N GLY A 99 -20.47 27.93 -25.78
CA GLY A 99 -21.12 26.64 -26.00
C GLY A 99 -22.32 26.39 -25.09
N THR A 100 -22.87 25.19 -25.22
CA THR A 100 -23.91 24.66 -24.32
C THR A 100 -23.49 23.32 -23.77
N LEU A 101 -23.75 23.07 -22.49
CA LEU A 101 -23.47 21.81 -21.81
C LEU A 101 -24.78 21.25 -21.22
N GLU A 102 -25.09 20.00 -21.51
CA GLU A 102 -26.28 19.31 -20.98
C GLU A 102 -25.83 18.38 -19.85
N THR A 103 -26.44 18.54 -18.67
CA THR A 103 -26.27 17.62 -17.53
C THR A 103 -27.61 16.98 -17.17
N ASP A 104 -27.59 15.99 -16.30
CA ASP A 104 -28.83 15.35 -15.82
C ASP A 104 -29.80 16.34 -15.16
N ALA A 105 -29.26 17.41 -14.57
CA ALA A 105 -30.03 18.41 -13.82
C ALA A 105 -30.35 19.68 -14.63
N TYR A 106 -29.46 20.13 -15.50
CA TYR A 106 -29.54 21.45 -16.13
C TYR A 106 -29.07 21.46 -17.59
N SER A 107 -29.64 22.39 -18.37
CA SER A 107 -29.12 22.77 -19.70
C SER A 107 -28.41 24.12 -19.55
N TRP A 108 -27.09 24.11 -19.70
CA TRP A 108 -26.21 25.23 -19.44
C TRP A 108 -25.85 25.98 -20.73
N THR A 109 -25.84 27.31 -20.66
CA THR A 109 -25.19 28.18 -21.64
C THR A 109 -23.91 28.73 -21.05
N LEU A 110 -22.78 28.49 -21.72
CA LEU A 110 -21.45 28.87 -21.26
C LEU A 110 -20.98 30.18 -21.91
N TYR A 111 -20.24 30.97 -21.14
CA TYR A 111 -19.63 32.23 -21.56
C TYR A 111 -18.24 32.35 -20.94
N GLU A 112 -17.28 32.85 -21.71
CA GLU A 112 -15.95 33.24 -21.24
C GLU A 112 -15.81 34.76 -21.41
N ILE A 113 -15.36 35.45 -20.37
CA ILE A 113 -15.33 36.91 -20.30
C ILE A 113 -13.95 37.39 -19.86
N ASP A 114 -13.28 38.15 -20.72
CA ASP A 114 -12.05 38.87 -20.36
C ASP A 114 -12.36 40.20 -19.68
N VAL A 115 -11.81 40.43 -18.48
CA VAL A 115 -11.97 41.66 -17.71
C VAL A 115 -10.61 42.23 -17.29
N GLU A 116 -10.43 43.53 -17.51
CA GLU A 116 -9.26 44.28 -17.04
C GLU A 116 -9.62 45.09 -15.80
N GLN A 117 -9.17 44.63 -14.62
CA GLN A 117 -9.48 45.28 -13.35
C GLN A 117 -8.20 45.54 -12.54
N ALA A 118 -8.02 46.78 -12.09
CA ALA A 118 -6.86 47.22 -11.29
C ALA A 118 -5.47 46.92 -11.92
N GLY A 119 -5.40 46.68 -13.24
CA GLY A 119 -4.17 46.35 -13.97
C GLY A 119 -3.86 44.85 -14.05
N MET A 120 -4.80 43.98 -13.66
CA MET A 120 -4.73 42.54 -13.83
C MET A 120 -5.67 42.09 -14.95
N SER A 121 -5.21 41.12 -15.74
CA SER A 121 -6.03 40.42 -16.75
C SER A 121 -6.72 39.25 -16.08
N ILE A 122 -8.04 39.31 -15.97
CA ILE A 122 -8.88 38.33 -15.30
C ILE A 122 -9.73 37.65 -16.35
N ARG A 123 -9.81 36.32 -16.31
CA ARG A 123 -10.79 35.57 -17.10
C ARG A 123 -11.88 35.01 -16.20
N VAL A 124 -13.10 35.07 -16.71
CA VAL A 124 -14.30 34.63 -16.00
C VAL A 124 -15.05 33.63 -16.86
N ASP A 125 -15.21 32.43 -16.34
CA ASP A 125 -16.16 31.45 -16.85
C ASP A 125 -17.51 31.62 -16.18
N LEU A 126 -18.57 31.54 -16.99
CA LEU A 126 -19.95 31.66 -16.53
C LEU A 126 -20.83 30.62 -17.21
N ALA A 127 -21.46 29.77 -16.41
CA ALA A 127 -22.51 28.85 -16.84
C ALA A 127 -23.86 29.36 -16.31
N LEU A 128 -24.84 29.50 -17.20
CA LEU A 128 -26.21 29.90 -16.86
C LEU A 128 -27.22 28.85 -17.32
N SER A 129 -28.12 28.44 -16.43
CA SER A 129 -29.28 27.62 -16.77
C SER A 129 -30.58 28.31 -16.35
N GLU A 130 -31.51 28.51 -17.28
CA GLU A 130 -32.83 29.10 -17.01
C GLU A 130 -33.92 28.01 -17.01
N SER A 131 -34.67 27.95 -15.91
CA SER A 131 -35.78 27.01 -15.72
C SER A 131 -37.06 27.74 -15.32
N GLU A 132 -38.20 27.04 -15.27
CA GLU A 132 -39.45 27.62 -14.76
C GLU A 132 -39.36 28.07 -13.29
N SER A 133 -38.40 27.53 -12.52
CA SER A 133 -38.13 27.85 -11.11
C SER A 133 -37.24 29.08 -10.89
N GLY A 134 -36.50 29.53 -11.91
CA GLY A 134 -35.51 30.61 -11.81
C GLY A 134 -34.23 30.27 -12.56
N VAL A 135 -33.15 31.00 -12.27
CA VAL A 135 -31.84 30.82 -12.92
C VAL A 135 -30.85 30.20 -11.95
N THR A 136 -30.11 29.19 -12.39
CA THR A 136 -28.93 28.65 -11.69
C THR A 136 -27.67 29.13 -12.41
N LEU A 137 -26.63 29.47 -11.66
CA LEU A 137 -25.34 29.89 -12.19
C LEU A 137 -24.18 29.21 -11.47
N ALA A 138 -23.13 28.91 -12.24
CA ALA A 138 -21.78 28.72 -11.76
C ALA A 138 -20.88 29.77 -12.42
N LEU A 139 -20.00 30.41 -11.66
CA LEU A 139 -19.05 31.40 -12.17
C LEU A 139 -17.69 31.17 -11.53
N LEU A 140 -16.67 30.91 -12.34
CA LEU A 140 -15.27 30.89 -11.90
C LEU A 140 -14.59 32.18 -12.37
N GLN A 141 -13.92 32.88 -11.46
CA GLN A 141 -13.05 34.00 -11.77
C GLN A 141 -11.63 33.62 -11.39
N ALA A 142 -10.68 33.76 -12.31
CA ALA A 142 -9.26 33.48 -12.09
C ALA A 142 -8.35 34.47 -12.85
N LEU A 143 -7.06 34.51 -12.51
CA LEU A 143 -6.06 35.19 -13.32
C LEU A 143 -5.91 34.49 -14.68
N ALA A 144 -5.61 35.25 -15.73
CA ALA A 144 -5.63 34.73 -17.10
C ALA A 144 -4.60 33.61 -17.40
N ASP A 145 -3.55 33.48 -16.58
CA ASP A 145 -2.52 32.44 -16.66
C ASP A 145 -2.86 31.15 -15.90
N GLU A 146 -3.73 31.22 -14.90
CA GLU A 146 -4.23 30.05 -14.15
C GLU A 146 -5.60 29.55 -14.67
N HIS A 147 -6.25 30.35 -15.51
CA HIS A 147 -7.63 30.14 -15.95
C HIS A 147 -7.85 28.78 -16.60
N ASP A 148 -7.02 28.39 -17.57
CA ASP A 148 -7.28 27.20 -18.38
C ASP A 148 -7.18 25.91 -17.53
N ALA A 149 -6.27 25.87 -16.55
CA ALA A 149 -6.16 24.76 -15.61
C ALA A 149 -7.36 24.70 -14.64
N LEU A 150 -7.79 25.85 -14.10
CA LEU A 150 -8.94 25.90 -13.20
C LEU A 150 -10.28 25.73 -13.93
N HIS A 151 -10.34 26.02 -15.24
CA HIS A 151 -11.49 25.75 -16.07
C HIS A 151 -11.82 24.25 -16.07
N GLU A 152 -10.80 23.42 -16.34
CA GLU A 152 -10.91 21.97 -16.42
C GLU A 152 -10.99 21.32 -15.03
N ALA A 153 -10.12 21.72 -14.09
CA ALA A 153 -10.07 21.09 -12.77
C ALA A 153 -11.18 21.54 -11.82
N VAL A 154 -11.81 22.69 -12.07
CA VAL A 154 -12.82 23.28 -11.15
C VAL A 154 -14.11 23.64 -11.86
N PHE A 155 -14.08 24.51 -12.87
CA PHE A 155 -15.32 25.07 -13.41
C PHE A 155 -16.22 24.01 -14.08
N LEU A 156 -15.66 23.18 -14.96
CA LEU A 156 -16.43 22.14 -15.65
C LEU A 156 -16.98 21.08 -14.69
N PRO A 157 -16.19 20.45 -13.80
CA PRO A 157 -16.71 19.49 -12.82
C PRO A 157 -17.78 20.08 -11.90
N VAL A 158 -17.65 21.35 -11.49
CA VAL A 158 -18.67 22.03 -10.68
C VAL A 158 -19.97 22.21 -11.46
N VAL A 159 -19.90 22.60 -12.74
CA VAL A 159 -21.09 22.76 -13.60
C VAL A 159 -21.76 21.41 -13.86
N GLU A 160 -20.99 20.35 -14.03
CA GLU A 160 -21.46 18.99 -14.28
C GLU A 160 -22.16 18.38 -13.06
N ALA A 161 -21.56 18.53 -11.88
CA ALA A 161 -22.08 17.97 -10.65
C ALA A 161 -23.24 18.75 -10.04
N LEU A 162 -23.48 20.00 -10.46
CA LEU A 162 -24.48 20.85 -9.82
C LEU A 162 -25.90 20.34 -10.08
N ALA A 163 -26.64 20.09 -9.00
CA ALA A 163 -28.00 19.57 -9.00
C ALA A 163 -28.89 20.24 -7.93
N PRO A 164 -30.23 20.08 -7.99
CA PRO A 164 -31.12 20.52 -6.92
C PRO A 164 -30.96 19.67 -5.64
N ALA A 165 -30.84 20.30 -4.48
CA ALA A 165 -30.57 19.60 -3.22
C ALA A 165 -31.63 18.53 -2.83
N GLY A 166 -31.18 17.32 -2.46
CA GLY A 166 -32.02 16.21 -2.00
C GLY A 166 -32.17 15.02 -2.96
N ALA A 167 -31.25 14.85 -3.89
CA ALA A 167 -31.09 13.57 -4.60
C ALA A 167 -30.36 12.56 -3.70
N ASP A 168 -30.82 11.30 -3.71
CA ASP A 168 -30.47 10.26 -2.73
C ASP A 168 -29.03 9.73 -2.94
N THR A 169 -28.08 10.06 -2.06
CA THR A 169 -26.77 9.40 -1.96
C THR A 169 -26.63 8.76 -0.57
N GLY A 170 -26.60 7.42 -0.55
CA GLY A 170 -26.81 6.58 0.63
C GLY A 170 -25.69 6.63 1.68
N ALA A 171 -26.09 6.46 2.95
CA ALA A 171 -25.20 6.27 4.09
C ALA A 171 -24.83 4.78 4.24
N VAL A 172 -23.56 4.50 4.55
CA VAL A 172 -22.98 3.15 4.68
C VAL A 172 -23.19 2.61 6.10
N GLU A 173 -24.05 1.59 6.24
CA GLU A 173 -24.00 0.60 7.32
C GLU A 173 -23.25 -0.62 6.77
N GLY A 174 -22.12 -0.98 7.37
CA GLY A 174 -21.31 -2.12 6.96
C GLY A 174 -21.95 -3.46 7.38
N GLU A 175 -22.68 -4.07 6.47
CA GLU A 175 -22.73 -5.52 6.31
C GLU A 175 -21.90 -5.81 5.04
N GLY A 176 -21.00 -6.80 5.08
CA GLY A 176 -20.14 -7.14 3.93
C GLY A 176 -20.97 -7.44 2.69
N GLU A 177 -21.12 -6.44 1.82
CA GLU A 177 -21.66 -6.66 0.48
C GLU A 177 -20.60 -7.41 -0.30
N SER A 178 -20.96 -8.61 -0.78
CA SER A 178 -20.14 -9.36 -1.71
C SER A 178 -19.66 -8.44 -2.82
N GLN A 179 -18.36 -8.43 -3.07
CA GLN A 179 -17.78 -7.64 -4.14
C GLN A 179 -18.57 -7.85 -5.45
N ALA A 180 -18.92 -6.76 -6.12
CA ALA A 180 -19.65 -6.87 -7.38
C ALA A 180 -18.79 -7.60 -8.41
N VAL A 181 -19.39 -8.50 -9.21
CA VAL A 181 -18.68 -9.27 -10.24
C VAL A 181 -19.32 -8.97 -11.59
N TYR A 182 -18.50 -8.66 -12.58
CA TYR A 182 -18.89 -8.61 -13.97
C TYR A 182 -18.84 -10.03 -14.57
N GLU A 183 -19.89 -10.39 -15.28
CA GLU A 183 -20.03 -11.67 -15.97
C GLU A 183 -20.11 -11.38 -17.46
N ASP A 184 -19.18 -11.91 -18.26
CA ASP A 184 -19.18 -11.73 -19.70
C ASP A 184 -20.52 -12.23 -20.30
N PRO A 185 -21.22 -11.43 -21.13
CA PRO A 185 -22.51 -11.83 -21.70
C PRO A 185 -22.48 -13.12 -22.53
N GLU A 186 -21.31 -13.51 -23.04
CA GLU A 186 -21.12 -14.77 -23.77
C GLU A 186 -20.72 -15.93 -22.85
N GLY A 187 -20.49 -15.67 -21.56
CA GLY A 187 -20.14 -16.65 -20.54
C GLY A 187 -18.71 -17.17 -20.66
N ARG A 188 -17.79 -16.33 -21.16
CA ARG A 188 -16.38 -16.70 -21.39
C ARG A 188 -15.50 -16.47 -20.16
N PHE A 189 -15.75 -15.40 -19.42
CA PHE A 189 -15.00 -15.05 -18.22
C PHE A 189 -15.87 -14.26 -17.22
N SER A 190 -15.39 -14.15 -15.99
CA SER A 190 -15.89 -13.23 -14.97
C SER A 190 -14.72 -12.46 -14.34
N VAL A 191 -15.00 -11.27 -13.81
CA VAL A 191 -14.00 -10.44 -13.16
C VAL A 191 -14.64 -9.63 -12.03
N PRO A 192 -14.03 -9.55 -10.83
CA PRO A 192 -14.54 -8.70 -9.77
C PRO A 192 -14.36 -7.22 -10.11
N ILE A 193 -15.33 -6.43 -9.67
CA ILE A 193 -15.32 -4.97 -9.76
C ILE A 193 -14.91 -4.45 -8.38
N PRO A 194 -13.75 -3.78 -8.24
CA PRO A 194 -13.32 -3.24 -6.94
C PRO A 194 -14.31 -2.22 -6.36
N ALA A 195 -14.25 -2.03 -5.05
CA ALA A 195 -15.11 -1.07 -4.37
C ALA A 195 -14.97 0.33 -4.98
N ASN A 196 -16.11 0.97 -5.26
CA ASN A 196 -16.23 2.28 -5.93
C ASN A 196 -15.77 2.34 -7.40
N TRP A 197 -15.41 1.21 -8.04
CA TRP A 197 -15.10 1.19 -9.46
C TRP A 197 -16.36 1.05 -10.31
N SER A 198 -16.29 1.52 -11.55
CA SER A 198 -17.35 1.33 -12.54
C SER A 198 -16.96 0.28 -13.58
N ALA A 199 -17.95 -0.42 -14.13
CA ALA A 199 -17.80 -1.30 -15.27
C ALA A 199 -18.70 -0.83 -16.42
N GLU A 200 -18.12 -0.60 -17.60
CA GLU A 200 -18.85 -0.19 -18.82
C GLU A 200 -18.61 -1.18 -19.97
N GLU A 201 -19.68 -1.79 -20.47
CA GLU A 201 -19.63 -2.60 -21.70
C GLU A 201 -19.54 -1.69 -22.93
N ARG A 202 -18.51 -1.91 -23.76
CA ARG A 202 -18.30 -1.25 -25.04
C ARG A 202 -18.41 -2.26 -26.18
N ASP A 203 -18.42 -1.78 -27.42
CA ASP A 203 -18.53 -2.65 -28.61
C ASP A 203 -17.31 -3.59 -28.74
N GLY A 204 -17.38 -4.76 -28.09
CA GLY A 204 -16.40 -5.83 -28.17
C GLY A 204 -15.49 -6.03 -26.95
N TYR A 205 -15.64 -5.21 -25.89
CA TYR A 205 -14.83 -5.30 -24.67
C TYR A 205 -15.55 -4.68 -23.46
N ILE A 206 -15.05 -4.95 -22.26
CA ILE A 206 -15.47 -4.29 -21.01
C ILE A 206 -14.33 -3.38 -20.53
N VAL A 207 -14.67 -2.21 -19.99
CA VAL A 207 -13.70 -1.38 -19.27
C VAL A 207 -14.10 -1.26 -17.81
N LEU A 208 -13.17 -1.55 -16.91
CA LEU A 208 -13.24 -1.21 -15.50
C LEU A 208 -12.52 0.11 -15.29
N SER A 209 -13.10 1.04 -14.53
CA SER A 209 -12.50 2.36 -14.26
C SER A 209 -12.53 2.68 -12.78
N SER A 210 -11.42 3.20 -12.26
CA SER A 210 -11.33 3.73 -10.91
C SER A 210 -12.24 4.96 -10.72
N PRO A 211 -12.57 5.39 -9.49
CA PRO A 211 -13.51 6.48 -9.23
C PRO A 211 -13.20 7.80 -9.97
N GLN A 212 -11.91 8.13 -10.15
CA GLN A 212 -11.44 9.31 -10.88
C GLN A 212 -11.13 9.04 -12.36
N GLY A 213 -11.27 7.79 -12.83
CA GLY A 213 -10.89 7.39 -14.19
C GLY A 213 -9.38 7.36 -14.45
N LEU A 214 -8.56 7.61 -13.43
CA LEU A 214 -7.08 7.60 -13.49
C LEU A 214 -6.50 6.20 -13.72
N ILE A 215 -7.31 5.15 -13.53
CA ILE A 215 -6.93 3.78 -13.86
C ILE A 215 -8.06 3.16 -14.65
N THR A 216 -7.70 2.54 -15.78
CA THR A 216 -8.62 1.73 -16.57
C THR A 216 -8.04 0.36 -16.84
N VAL A 217 -8.87 -0.67 -16.73
CA VAL A 217 -8.56 -2.03 -17.15
C VAL A 217 -9.56 -2.44 -18.23
N SER A 218 -9.11 -2.48 -19.47
CA SER A 218 -9.91 -2.91 -20.62
C SER A 218 -9.67 -4.38 -20.90
N ILE A 219 -10.73 -5.19 -20.88
CA ILE A 219 -10.65 -6.64 -21.08
C ILE A 219 -11.24 -7.01 -22.43
N VAL A 220 -10.40 -7.58 -23.30
CA VAL A 220 -10.75 -8.00 -24.66
C VAL A 220 -10.55 -9.50 -24.80
N VAL A 221 -11.50 -10.18 -25.43
CA VAL A 221 -11.36 -11.62 -25.75
C VAL A 221 -11.18 -11.76 -27.25
N VAL A 222 -10.08 -12.40 -27.65
CA VAL A 222 -9.67 -12.58 -29.04
C VAL A 222 -9.54 -14.07 -29.37
N GLU A 223 -10.19 -14.51 -30.43
CA GLU A 223 -10.18 -15.91 -30.89
C GLU A 223 -8.89 -16.24 -31.67
N THR A 224 -7.76 -16.24 -30.97
CA THR A 224 -6.43 -16.62 -31.48
C THR A 224 -5.58 -17.24 -30.37
N ASP A 225 -4.64 -18.11 -30.75
CA ASP A 225 -3.60 -18.69 -29.89
C ASP A 225 -2.26 -17.95 -29.98
N ASP A 226 -2.18 -16.90 -30.81
CA ASP A 226 -0.98 -16.09 -31.03
C ASP A 226 -1.05 -14.78 -30.21
N PRO A 227 -0.21 -14.61 -29.17
CA PRO A 227 -0.22 -13.41 -28.31
C PRO A 227 0.00 -12.10 -29.07
N GLU A 228 0.84 -12.08 -30.11
CA GLU A 228 1.11 -10.87 -30.89
C GLU A 228 -0.16 -10.44 -31.67
N GLU A 229 -0.84 -11.41 -32.30
CA GLU A 229 -2.12 -11.17 -32.97
C GLU A 229 -3.21 -10.76 -31.98
N ALA A 230 -3.21 -11.31 -30.76
CA ALA A 230 -4.15 -10.95 -29.72
C ALA A 230 -4.02 -9.48 -29.31
N LEU A 231 -2.79 -9.02 -29.06
CA LEU A 231 -2.50 -7.61 -28.71
C LEU A 231 -2.88 -6.65 -29.83
N GLU A 232 -2.47 -6.93 -31.07
CA GLU A 232 -2.80 -6.07 -32.22
C GLU A 232 -4.31 -5.90 -32.36
N ASN A 233 -5.06 -7.00 -32.18
CA ASN A 233 -6.52 -6.96 -32.24
C ASN A 233 -7.16 -6.27 -31.04
N ALA A 234 -6.60 -6.41 -29.84
CA ALA A 234 -7.10 -5.75 -28.64
C ALA A 234 -6.96 -4.21 -28.74
N TRP A 235 -5.76 -3.72 -29.08
CA TRP A 235 -5.54 -2.29 -29.29
C TRP A 235 -6.38 -1.73 -30.43
N ALA A 236 -6.52 -2.46 -31.55
CA ALA A 236 -7.37 -2.02 -32.66
C ALA A 236 -8.86 -1.80 -32.29
N VAL A 237 -9.32 -2.33 -31.15
CA VAL A 237 -10.68 -2.13 -30.63
C VAL A 237 -10.71 -1.11 -29.49
N VAL A 238 -9.72 -1.14 -28.59
CA VAL A 238 -9.69 -0.27 -27.40
C VAL A 238 -9.19 1.13 -27.75
N ASP A 239 -8.05 1.23 -28.42
CA ASP A 239 -7.48 2.48 -28.93
C ASP A 239 -6.77 2.25 -30.28
N PRO A 240 -7.49 2.46 -31.41
CA PRO A 240 -6.94 2.21 -32.75
C PRO A 240 -5.77 3.12 -33.14
N ASP A 241 -5.56 4.22 -32.42
CA ASP A 241 -4.48 5.18 -32.67
C ASP A 241 -3.26 4.92 -31.76
N PHE A 242 -3.33 3.93 -30.85
CA PHE A 242 -2.22 3.54 -29.98
C PHE A 242 -1.04 2.97 -30.79
N ASP A 243 0.11 3.66 -30.75
CA ASP A 243 1.30 3.33 -31.54
C ASP A 243 2.60 3.22 -30.72
N GLN A 244 2.48 3.10 -29.39
CA GLN A 244 3.63 2.96 -28.49
C GLN A 244 4.38 1.65 -28.70
N GLN A 245 5.70 1.69 -28.49
CA GLN A 245 6.56 0.52 -28.60
C GLN A 245 6.51 -0.31 -27.32
N ILE A 246 6.65 -1.62 -27.46
CA ILE A 246 6.85 -2.50 -26.31
C ILE A 246 8.29 -2.36 -25.85
N GLU A 247 8.46 -1.88 -24.61
CA GLU A 247 9.74 -1.79 -23.92
C GLU A 247 10.21 -3.19 -23.50
N GLU A 248 9.32 -3.95 -22.84
CA GLU A 248 9.62 -5.25 -22.28
C GLU A 248 8.47 -6.25 -22.47
N THR A 249 8.81 -7.53 -22.60
CA THR A 249 7.84 -8.63 -22.57
C THR A 249 8.33 -9.71 -21.62
N LEU A 250 7.51 -10.02 -20.61
CA LEU A 250 7.75 -11.06 -19.63
C LEU A 250 6.82 -12.25 -19.91
N GLU A 251 7.38 -13.46 -20.01
CA GLU A 251 6.60 -14.70 -20.09
C GLU A 251 6.64 -15.40 -18.73
N PHE A 252 5.48 -15.52 -18.09
CA PHE A 252 5.34 -16.15 -16.78
C PHE A 252 5.33 -17.67 -16.89
N PRO A 253 6.02 -18.39 -15.98
CA PRO A 253 5.86 -19.83 -15.88
C PRO A 253 4.43 -20.14 -15.42
N THR A 254 3.74 -20.99 -16.15
CA THR A 254 2.40 -21.43 -15.78
C THR A 254 2.14 -22.83 -16.32
N SER A 255 1.35 -23.59 -15.57
CA SER A 255 0.80 -24.87 -16.01
C SER A 255 -0.65 -24.75 -16.50
N GLN A 256 -1.27 -23.59 -16.31
CA GLN A 256 -2.69 -23.35 -16.60
C GLN A 256 -2.89 -22.77 -18.01
N PHE A 257 -1.97 -21.93 -18.49
CA PHE A 257 -2.07 -21.25 -19.78
C PHE A 257 -1.08 -21.80 -20.81
N GLU A 258 -1.43 -21.68 -22.10
CA GLU A 258 -0.53 -21.93 -23.22
C GLU A 258 0.53 -20.82 -23.31
N HIS A 259 0.13 -19.59 -23.00
CA HIS A 259 0.97 -18.41 -22.84
C HIS A 259 0.40 -17.54 -21.72
N PHE A 260 1.29 -16.96 -20.92
CA PHE A 260 0.96 -15.90 -19.99
C PHE A 260 2.03 -14.82 -20.11
N GLN A 261 1.71 -13.77 -20.85
CA GLN A 261 2.64 -12.68 -21.16
C GLN A 261 2.20 -11.36 -20.56
N LEU A 262 3.15 -10.60 -20.04
CA LEU A 262 2.99 -9.18 -19.74
C LEU A 262 3.86 -8.37 -20.70
N HIS A 263 3.27 -7.35 -21.28
CA HIS A 263 3.93 -6.39 -22.15
C HIS A 263 3.88 -5.03 -21.49
N ILE A 264 5.06 -4.41 -21.34
CA ILE A 264 5.22 -3.06 -20.80
C ILE A 264 5.55 -2.14 -21.97
N TYR A 265 4.82 -1.03 -22.08
CA TYR A 265 5.00 -0.09 -23.17
C TYR A 265 5.91 1.07 -22.77
N GLU A 266 6.72 1.52 -23.72
CA GLU A 266 7.51 2.74 -23.62
C GLU A 266 6.56 3.95 -23.63
N MET A 267 6.58 4.73 -22.54
CA MET A 267 5.77 5.93 -22.36
C MET A 267 6.68 7.15 -22.17
N ASP A 268 6.20 8.34 -22.54
CA ASP A 268 6.95 9.58 -22.30
C ASP A 268 7.09 9.83 -20.78
N ASP A 269 8.30 10.12 -20.32
CA ASP A 269 8.62 10.26 -18.91
C ASP A 269 7.94 11.46 -18.24
N GLU A 270 7.46 12.43 -19.03
CA GLU A 270 6.65 13.57 -18.58
C GLU A 270 5.17 13.22 -18.30
N GLU A 271 4.66 12.09 -18.82
CA GLU A 271 3.21 11.78 -18.80
C GLU A 271 2.72 11.05 -17.54
N GLU A 272 3.61 10.67 -16.60
CA GLU A 272 3.31 9.89 -15.38
C GLU A 272 2.33 8.72 -15.58
N THR A 273 2.30 8.18 -16.81
CA THR A 273 1.32 7.18 -17.25
C THR A 273 2.02 5.85 -17.47
N LEU A 274 1.46 4.81 -16.89
CA LEU A 274 1.82 3.42 -17.12
C LEU A 274 0.84 2.80 -18.11
N VAL A 275 1.37 2.14 -19.15
CA VAL A 275 0.58 1.29 -20.04
C VAL A 275 1.15 -0.11 -20.05
N GLN A 276 0.29 -1.09 -19.77
CA GLN A 276 0.62 -2.51 -19.77
C GLN A 276 -0.46 -3.32 -20.47
N ALA A 277 -0.07 -4.44 -21.05
CA ALA A 277 -0.99 -5.43 -21.58
C ALA A 277 -0.63 -6.82 -21.08
N GLU A 278 -1.59 -7.48 -20.47
CA GLU A 278 -1.48 -8.88 -20.11
C GLU A 278 -2.23 -9.74 -21.13
N VAL A 279 -1.62 -10.86 -21.53
CA VAL A 279 -2.21 -11.83 -22.45
C VAL A 279 -2.19 -13.22 -21.82
N ARG A 280 -3.38 -13.77 -21.53
CA ARG A 280 -3.57 -15.16 -21.10
C ARG A 280 -4.16 -15.96 -22.25
N VAL A 281 -3.47 -17.02 -22.70
CA VAL A 281 -3.95 -17.89 -23.78
C VAL A 281 -4.43 -19.23 -23.20
N TYR A 282 -5.71 -19.54 -23.40
CA TYR A 282 -6.34 -20.76 -22.90
C TYR A 282 -7.21 -21.42 -23.99
N GLU A 283 -6.93 -22.69 -24.30
CA GLU A 283 -7.62 -23.49 -25.32
C GLU A 283 -7.78 -22.77 -26.68
N GLY A 284 -6.75 -22.00 -27.08
CA GLY A 284 -6.72 -21.23 -28.33
C GLY A 284 -7.57 -19.95 -28.34
N VAL A 285 -7.96 -19.45 -27.17
CA VAL A 285 -8.58 -18.13 -26.96
C VAL A 285 -7.64 -17.26 -26.13
N SER A 286 -7.40 -16.03 -26.58
CA SER A 286 -6.59 -15.04 -25.87
C SER A 286 -7.48 -14.08 -25.09
N TYR A 287 -7.20 -13.92 -23.81
CA TYR A 287 -7.82 -12.93 -22.93
C TYR A 287 -6.78 -11.84 -22.67
N VAL A 288 -7.09 -10.62 -23.09
CA VAL A 288 -6.18 -9.48 -23.05
C VAL A 288 -6.69 -8.46 -22.04
N LEU A 289 -5.91 -8.17 -20.99
CA LEU A 289 -6.18 -7.12 -20.02
C LEU A 289 -5.23 -5.95 -20.31
N LEU A 290 -5.77 -4.84 -20.82
CA LEU A 290 -5.01 -3.61 -21.07
C LEU A 290 -5.18 -2.69 -19.88
N VAL A 291 -4.09 -2.38 -19.19
CA VAL A 291 -4.05 -1.47 -18.04
C VAL A 291 -3.46 -0.15 -18.51
N VAL A 292 -4.22 0.92 -18.37
CA VAL A 292 -3.76 2.30 -18.55
C VAL A 292 -3.98 3.01 -17.22
N ALA A 293 -2.91 3.49 -16.61
CA ALA A 293 -2.96 4.01 -15.25
C ALA A 293 -2.05 5.22 -15.08
N ASP A 294 -2.54 6.23 -14.39
CA ASP A 294 -1.69 7.16 -13.66
C ASP A 294 -0.89 6.39 -12.60
N VAL A 295 0.41 6.65 -12.55
CA VAL A 295 1.38 5.95 -11.69
C VAL A 295 1.03 6.12 -10.21
N VAL A 296 0.68 7.33 -9.76
CA VAL A 296 0.35 7.61 -8.35
C VAL A 296 -0.98 6.94 -7.98
N ALA A 297 -2.00 7.08 -8.81
CA ALA A 297 -3.29 6.43 -8.59
C ALA A 297 -3.15 4.91 -8.49
N LEU A 298 -2.30 4.31 -9.33
CA LEU A 298 -2.00 2.89 -9.31
C LEU A 298 -1.38 2.46 -7.99
N GLU A 299 -0.43 3.21 -7.46
CA GLU A 299 0.17 2.91 -6.16
C GLU A 299 -0.86 2.95 -5.03
N GLN A 300 -1.68 4.00 -5.00
CA GLN A 300 -2.74 4.19 -4.01
C GLN A 300 -3.81 3.09 -4.06
N ARG A 301 -3.95 2.43 -5.22
CA ARG A 301 -5.01 1.44 -5.49
C ARG A 301 -4.47 0.07 -5.91
N LEU A 302 -3.23 -0.25 -5.59
CA LEU A 302 -2.58 -1.49 -6.04
C LEU A 302 -3.39 -2.75 -5.66
N ALA A 303 -3.95 -2.79 -4.45
CA ALA A 303 -4.81 -3.89 -4.01
C ALA A 303 -6.05 -4.05 -4.92
N GLN A 304 -6.64 -2.96 -5.41
CA GLN A 304 -7.79 -3.02 -6.31
C GLN A 304 -7.44 -3.59 -7.68
N ILE A 305 -6.22 -3.34 -8.18
CA ILE A 305 -5.69 -4.01 -9.37
C ILE A 305 -5.44 -5.49 -9.11
N GLN A 306 -4.85 -5.84 -7.97
CA GLN A 306 -4.66 -7.25 -7.59
C GLN A 306 -5.98 -8.00 -7.54
N ILE A 307 -7.06 -7.38 -7.04
CA ILE A 307 -8.38 -8.01 -7.04
C ILE A 307 -8.86 -8.29 -8.47
N ILE A 308 -8.74 -7.32 -9.40
CA ILE A 308 -9.13 -7.53 -10.80
C ILE A 308 -8.34 -8.68 -11.41
N ASP A 309 -7.02 -8.69 -11.23
CA ASP A 309 -6.13 -9.63 -11.89
C ASP A 309 -6.27 -11.07 -11.37
N THR A 310 -6.19 -11.23 -10.04
CA THR A 310 -6.29 -12.54 -9.38
C THR A 310 -7.71 -13.10 -9.39
N GLY A 311 -8.71 -12.24 -9.54
CA GLY A 311 -10.12 -12.61 -9.65
C GLY A 311 -10.61 -12.77 -11.09
N PHE A 312 -9.72 -12.59 -12.07
CA PHE A 312 -10.06 -12.83 -13.47
C PHE A 312 -10.20 -14.34 -13.73
N GLU A 313 -11.44 -14.81 -13.83
CA GLU A 313 -11.76 -16.22 -13.99
C GLU A 313 -12.18 -16.53 -15.43
N ILE A 314 -11.50 -17.48 -16.08
CA ILE A 314 -11.92 -18.04 -17.36
C ILE A 314 -12.90 -19.17 -17.10
N ALA A 315 -14.15 -19.03 -17.59
CA ALA A 315 -15.25 -19.94 -17.27
C ALA A 315 -15.02 -21.40 -17.73
N ALA A 316 -14.14 -21.61 -18.71
CA ALA A 316 -13.77 -22.93 -19.20
C ALA A 316 -12.70 -23.63 -18.33
N MET A 317 -12.00 -22.88 -17.47
CA MET A 317 -10.89 -23.37 -16.66
C MET A 317 -11.41 -24.11 -15.41
N GLU A 318 -10.85 -25.29 -15.14
CA GLU A 318 -11.18 -26.06 -13.94
C GLU A 318 -10.38 -25.51 -12.73
N GLN A 319 -11.09 -25.13 -11.67
CA GLN A 319 -10.47 -24.69 -10.43
C GLN A 319 -10.13 -25.88 -9.53
N THR A 320 -8.98 -25.81 -8.85
CA THR A 320 -8.61 -26.79 -7.82
C THR A 320 -9.48 -26.55 -6.57
N ASP A 321 -10.13 -27.61 -6.09
CA ASP A 321 -10.91 -27.60 -4.85
C ASP A 321 -10.42 -28.71 -3.90
N LEU A 322 -9.93 -28.30 -2.74
CA LEU A 322 -9.39 -29.13 -1.67
C LEU A 322 -10.39 -29.32 -0.52
N SER A 323 -11.61 -28.78 -0.61
CA SER A 323 -12.63 -28.80 0.45
C SER A 323 -12.99 -30.21 0.92
N ASP A 324 -12.93 -31.21 0.02
CA ASP A 324 -13.19 -32.63 0.31
C ASP A 324 -11.90 -33.49 0.34
N VAL A 325 -10.72 -32.85 0.28
CA VAL A 325 -9.42 -33.53 0.27
C VAL A 325 -8.81 -33.49 1.68
N GLU A 326 -8.42 -34.66 2.17
CA GLU A 326 -7.73 -34.83 3.45
C GLU A 326 -6.21 -34.87 3.23
N PRO A 327 -5.40 -34.13 4.01
CA PRO A 327 -3.95 -34.12 3.85
C PRO A 327 -3.34 -35.49 4.20
N LEU A 328 -2.40 -35.94 3.38
CA LEU A 328 -1.62 -37.16 3.61
C LEU A 328 -0.96 -37.16 5.00
N PRO A 329 -0.77 -38.33 5.65
CA PRO A 329 -0.06 -38.38 6.93
C PRO A 329 1.42 -37.97 6.78
N LEU A 330 1.95 -37.28 7.78
CA LEU A 330 3.38 -36.95 7.90
C LEU A 330 4.20 -38.22 8.21
N THR A 331 4.47 -39.03 7.19
CA THR A 331 5.30 -40.23 7.33
C THR A 331 6.79 -39.89 7.35
N ASP A 332 7.62 -40.79 7.89
CA ASP A 332 9.09 -40.64 7.87
C ASP A 332 9.65 -40.39 6.46
N ASP A 333 9.05 -41.02 5.43
CA ASP A 333 9.48 -40.83 4.03
C ASP A 333 9.11 -39.44 3.50
N LEU A 334 7.90 -38.93 3.82
CA LEU A 334 7.46 -37.59 3.44
C LEU A 334 8.30 -36.52 4.14
N ILE A 335 8.57 -36.70 5.44
CA ILE A 335 9.46 -35.81 6.19
C ILE A 335 10.86 -35.79 5.57
N ALA A 336 11.44 -36.95 5.25
CA ALA A 336 12.76 -37.00 4.63
C ALA A 336 12.81 -36.33 3.24
N GLU A 337 11.73 -36.42 2.44
CA GLU A 337 11.61 -35.68 1.18
C GLU A 337 11.52 -34.16 1.43
N PHE A 338 10.75 -33.73 2.42
CA PHE A 338 10.61 -32.34 2.81
C PHE A 338 11.92 -31.74 3.33
N GLU A 339 12.66 -32.45 4.18
CA GLU A 339 13.99 -32.03 4.66
C GLU A 339 14.99 -31.86 3.51
N ALA A 340 15.02 -32.81 2.57
CA ALA A 340 15.90 -32.74 1.40
C ALA A 340 15.55 -31.55 0.49
N TYR A 341 14.25 -31.23 0.37
CA TYR A 341 13.81 -30.03 -0.32
C TYR A 341 14.29 -28.76 0.39
N ILE A 342 14.12 -28.64 1.71
CA ILE A 342 14.57 -27.48 2.49
C ILE A 342 16.07 -27.23 2.25
N GLU A 343 16.91 -28.26 2.37
CA GLU A 343 18.35 -28.14 2.12
C GLU A 343 18.66 -27.62 0.70
N THR A 344 17.93 -28.12 -0.31
CA THR A 344 18.10 -27.67 -1.70
C THR A 344 17.62 -26.23 -1.89
N ALA A 345 16.48 -25.87 -1.30
CA ALA A 345 15.91 -24.54 -1.41
C ALA A 345 16.81 -23.50 -0.72
N MET A 346 17.39 -23.81 0.44
CA MET A 346 18.36 -22.93 1.11
C MET A 346 19.56 -22.58 0.21
N GLU A 347 20.09 -23.55 -0.55
CA GLU A 347 21.15 -23.28 -1.53
C GLU A 347 20.68 -22.35 -2.66
N THR A 348 19.42 -22.47 -3.08
CA THR A 348 18.87 -21.68 -4.18
C THR A 348 18.56 -20.23 -3.79
N TYR A 349 18.07 -20.02 -2.57
CA TYR A 349 17.69 -18.71 -2.02
C TYR A 349 18.80 -18.04 -1.19
N ASP A 350 19.98 -18.67 -1.09
CA ASP A 350 21.15 -18.22 -0.32
C ASP A 350 20.82 -17.91 1.15
N THR A 351 19.98 -18.76 1.75
CA THR A 351 19.50 -18.57 3.13
C THR A 351 20.48 -19.18 4.14
N PRO A 352 21.01 -18.39 5.09
CA PRO A 352 21.99 -18.91 6.06
C PRO A 352 21.40 -19.98 6.99
N GLY A 353 20.20 -19.75 7.51
CA GLY A 353 19.58 -20.59 8.52
C GLY A 353 18.05 -20.51 8.51
N VAL A 354 17.41 -21.63 8.81
CA VAL A 354 15.95 -21.76 8.88
C VAL A 354 15.54 -22.70 10.00
N ALA A 355 14.48 -22.36 10.72
CA ALA A 355 13.78 -23.24 11.64
C ALA A 355 12.35 -23.46 11.15
N VAL A 356 11.85 -24.69 11.26
CA VAL A 356 10.50 -25.07 10.82
C VAL A 356 9.81 -25.88 11.91
N ALA A 357 8.52 -25.61 12.14
CA ALA A 357 7.63 -26.48 12.90
C ALA A 357 6.32 -26.73 12.15
N ILE A 358 5.77 -27.94 12.27
CA ILE A 358 4.47 -28.32 11.72
C ILE A 358 3.57 -28.72 12.89
N VAL A 359 2.41 -28.08 12.99
CA VAL A 359 1.35 -28.44 13.91
C VAL A 359 0.34 -29.31 13.18
N ARG A 360 -0.07 -30.41 13.80
CA ARG A 360 -1.13 -31.26 13.28
C ARG A 360 -1.88 -31.97 14.41
N ASP A 361 -3.20 -32.07 14.27
CA ASP A 361 -4.06 -32.82 15.19
C ASP A 361 -3.87 -32.36 16.67
N GLY A 362 -3.69 -31.05 16.88
CA GLY A 362 -3.40 -30.44 18.18
C GLY A 362 -2.01 -30.70 18.78
N GLU A 363 -1.06 -31.25 18.01
CA GLU A 363 0.30 -31.57 18.47
C GLU A 363 1.37 -30.92 17.56
N ILE A 364 2.56 -30.66 18.11
CA ILE A 364 3.74 -30.31 17.31
C ILE A 364 4.24 -31.61 16.66
N ALA A 365 3.83 -31.84 15.41
CA ALA A 365 4.06 -33.10 14.70
C ALA A 365 5.51 -33.22 14.19
N TYR A 366 6.15 -32.09 13.90
CA TYR A 366 7.53 -32.00 13.43
C TYR A 366 8.12 -30.65 13.83
N ALA A 367 9.41 -30.63 14.19
CA ALA A 367 10.18 -29.39 14.34
C ALA A 367 11.67 -29.66 14.12
N ASN A 368 12.34 -28.84 13.31
CA ASN A 368 13.77 -28.96 13.04
C ASN A 368 14.40 -27.60 12.67
N GLY A 369 15.73 -27.53 12.75
CA GLY A 369 16.54 -26.39 12.32
C GLY A 369 17.59 -26.80 11.29
N PHE A 370 17.89 -25.92 10.34
CA PHE A 370 18.81 -26.15 9.23
C PHE A 370 19.74 -24.95 9.04
N GLY A 371 20.94 -25.20 8.51
CA GLY A 371 21.95 -24.18 8.29
C GLY A 371 22.55 -23.63 9.58
N VAL A 372 22.88 -22.35 9.58
CA VAL A 372 23.67 -21.69 10.64
C VAL A 372 22.96 -20.46 11.18
N ARG A 373 23.02 -20.27 12.49
CA ARG A 373 22.43 -19.12 13.17
C ARG A 373 23.37 -17.91 13.23
N ASN A 374 24.67 -18.10 12.98
CA ASN A 374 25.69 -17.05 13.08
C ASN A 374 26.90 -17.29 12.15
N PRO A 375 27.78 -16.30 11.95
CA PRO A 375 28.98 -16.42 11.11
C PRO A 375 30.01 -17.46 11.59
N GLU A 376 30.00 -17.82 12.88
CA GLU A 376 30.86 -18.86 13.46
C GLU A 376 30.49 -20.27 12.99
N GLY A 377 29.28 -20.44 12.45
CA GLY A 377 28.76 -21.70 11.92
C GLY A 377 28.06 -22.56 12.98
N ASP A 378 27.52 -21.95 14.04
CA ASP A 378 26.68 -22.67 14.99
C ASP A 378 25.34 -23.03 14.34
N PRO A 379 24.80 -24.23 14.59
CA PRO A 379 23.59 -24.70 13.91
C PRO A 379 22.34 -23.95 14.39
N VAL A 380 21.40 -23.72 13.48
CA VAL A 380 20.01 -23.39 13.85
C VAL A 380 19.36 -24.62 14.48
N THR A 381 18.56 -24.40 15.53
CA THR A 381 17.75 -25.40 16.23
C THR A 381 16.28 -24.97 16.20
N PRO A 382 15.32 -25.86 16.49
CA PRO A 382 13.92 -25.47 16.72
C PRO A 382 13.74 -24.41 17.81
N GLU A 383 14.70 -24.31 18.73
CA GLU A 383 14.69 -23.37 19.83
C GLU A 383 15.44 -22.06 19.52
N THR A 384 16.10 -21.93 18.38
CA THR A 384 16.84 -20.70 18.03
C THR A 384 15.91 -19.49 18.00
N LEU A 385 16.27 -18.45 18.76
CA LEU A 385 15.55 -17.19 18.81
C LEU A 385 15.79 -16.36 17.54
N MET A 386 14.70 -15.90 16.95
CA MET A 386 14.65 -15.00 15.81
C MET A 386 13.55 -13.96 16.04
N LEU A 387 13.73 -12.76 15.48
CA LEU A 387 12.64 -11.79 15.41
C LEU A 387 11.53 -12.34 14.49
N ILE A 388 10.28 -12.17 14.89
CA ILE A 388 9.12 -12.65 14.12
C ILE A 388 8.45 -11.55 13.30
N GLY A 389 8.96 -10.31 13.38
CA GLY A 389 8.42 -9.17 12.66
C GLY A 389 6.92 -9.03 12.83
N SER A 390 6.23 -8.77 11.72
CA SER A 390 4.79 -8.49 11.70
C SER A 390 3.87 -9.64 12.14
N THR A 391 4.36 -10.88 12.32
CA THR A 391 3.57 -11.92 13.00
C THR A 391 3.16 -11.48 14.42
N THR A 392 3.91 -10.56 15.04
CA THR A 392 3.55 -9.91 16.31
C THR A 392 2.16 -9.27 16.31
N LYS A 393 1.67 -8.78 15.16
CA LYS A 393 0.34 -8.15 15.04
C LYS A 393 -0.78 -9.09 15.47
N THR A 394 -0.64 -10.39 15.18
CA THR A 394 -1.61 -11.42 15.58
C THR A 394 -1.72 -11.52 17.12
N MET A 395 -0.61 -11.33 17.83
CA MET A 395 -0.59 -11.33 19.30
C MET A 395 -1.22 -10.06 19.86
N THR A 396 -1.03 -8.91 19.19
CA THR A 396 -1.71 -7.66 19.51
C THR A 396 -3.23 -7.80 19.37
N THR A 397 -3.72 -8.40 18.29
CA THR A 397 -5.16 -8.57 18.08
C THR A 397 -5.76 -9.66 18.97
N LEU A 398 -4.99 -10.67 19.36
CA LEU A 398 -5.36 -11.58 20.44
C LEU A 398 -5.52 -10.85 21.79
N LEU A 399 -4.58 -9.97 22.15
CA LEU A 399 -4.69 -9.16 23.37
C LEU A 399 -5.94 -8.28 23.32
N MET A 400 -6.22 -7.65 22.18
CA MET A 400 -7.45 -6.89 21.97
C MET A 400 -8.69 -7.75 22.20
N ALA A 401 -8.74 -8.94 21.62
CA ALA A 401 -9.83 -9.90 21.80
C ALA A 401 -10.04 -10.29 23.27
N GLN A 402 -8.95 -10.47 24.04
CA GLN A 402 -9.03 -10.71 25.49
C GLN A 402 -9.61 -9.50 26.24
N MET A 403 -9.25 -8.28 25.85
CA MET A 403 -9.79 -7.07 26.48
C MET A 403 -11.29 -6.89 26.16
N VAL A 404 -11.73 -7.32 24.97
CA VAL A 404 -13.16 -7.38 24.62
C VAL A 404 -13.91 -8.43 25.43
N ASP A 405 -13.36 -9.64 25.58
CA ASP A 405 -13.93 -10.68 26.45
C ASP A 405 -14.14 -10.22 27.89
N GLU A 406 -13.20 -9.43 28.41
CA GLU A 406 -13.23 -8.91 29.78
C GLU A 406 -14.14 -7.68 29.95
N GLY A 407 -14.66 -7.13 28.84
CA GLY A 407 -15.49 -5.92 28.83
C GLY A 407 -14.70 -4.66 29.20
N VAL A 408 -13.39 -4.65 28.94
CA VAL A 408 -12.51 -3.48 29.11
C VAL A 408 -12.77 -2.46 28.00
N MET A 409 -13.00 -2.96 26.79
CA MET A 409 -13.42 -2.21 25.61
C MET A 409 -14.30 -3.11 24.74
N ASP A 410 -14.91 -2.56 23.70
CA ASP A 410 -15.57 -3.29 22.61
C ASP A 410 -14.81 -3.04 21.30
N TRP A 411 -14.96 -3.91 20.29
CA TRP A 411 -14.33 -3.70 18.97
C TRP A 411 -14.72 -2.37 18.32
N ASP A 412 -15.95 -1.92 18.59
CA ASP A 412 -16.52 -0.67 18.11
C ASP A 412 -16.31 0.53 19.05
N THR A 413 -15.56 0.37 20.14
CA THR A 413 -15.21 1.48 21.03
C THR A 413 -14.50 2.58 20.25
N PRO A 414 -15.02 3.82 20.25
CA PRO A 414 -14.36 4.95 19.62
C PRO A 414 -12.98 5.18 20.25
N VAL A 415 -11.95 5.37 19.42
CA VAL A 415 -10.58 5.56 19.91
C VAL A 415 -10.48 6.80 20.83
N VAL A 416 -11.23 7.85 20.48
CA VAL A 416 -11.30 9.09 21.26
C VAL A 416 -11.92 8.92 22.67
N ASP A 417 -12.65 7.84 22.92
CA ASP A 417 -13.15 7.53 24.26
C ASP A 417 -12.05 6.95 25.17
N ILE A 418 -11.03 6.32 24.57
CA ILE A 418 -9.84 5.80 25.27
C ILE A 418 -8.79 6.91 25.44
N LEU A 419 -8.48 7.63 24.35
CA LEU A 419 -7.54 8.75 24.35
C LEU A 419 -8.21 10.00 23.74
N PRO A 420 -8.75 10.92 24.57
CA PRO A 420 -9.47 12.11 24.07
C PRO A 420 -8.64 13.09 23.23
N THR A 421 -7.31 12.97 23.24
CA THR A 421 -6.39 13.77 22.42
C THR A 421 -5.97 13.06 21.13
N PHE A 422 -6.47 11.85 20.88
CA PHE A 422 -6.20 11.11 19.64
C PHE A 422 -6.73 11.89 18.43
N SER A 423 -5.93 11.91 17.37
CA SER A 423 -6.30 12.49 16.09
C SER A 423 -5.54 11.83 14.96
N VAL A 424 -6.21 11.72 13.81
CA VAL A 424 -5.59 11.47 12.51
C VAL A 424 -5.67 12.75 11.67
N ALA A 425 -4.98 12.80 10.53
CA ALA A 425 -4.94 14.00 9.68
C ALA A 425 -6.33 14.54 9.32
N ASP A 426 -7.31 13.66 9.07
CA ASP A 426 -8.71 14.03 8.85
C ASP A 426 -9.49 14.14 10.19
N PRO A 427 -9.97 15.35 10.57
CA PRO A 427 -10.77 15.55 11.78
C PRO A 427 -12.14 14.85 11.76
N GLU A 428 -12.74 14.64 10.58
CA GLU A 428 -14.01 13.93 10.45
C GLU A 428 -13.85 12.43 10.66
N VAL A 429 -12.72 11.85 10.25
CA VAL A 429 -12.37 10.44 10.49
C VAL A 429 -11.98 10.23 11.95
N THR A 430 -11.23 11.16 12.55
CA THR A 430 -10.78 11.09 13.96
C THR A 430 -11.89 10.68 14.94
N GLY A 431 -13.06 11.30 14.84
CA GLY A 431 -14.19 11.02 15.75
C GLY A 431 -14.96 9.73 15.44
N LYS A 432 -14.67 9.08 14.32
CA LYS A 432 -15.37 7.88 13.83
C LYS A 432 -14.54 6.60 13.95
N LEU A 433 -13.21 6.71 14.09
CA LEU A 433 -12.33 5.56 14.23
C LEU A 433 -12.63 4.77 15.51
N ARG A 434 -12.74 3.46 15.35
CA ARG A 434 -12.96 2.47 16.40
C ARG A 434 -11.70 1.65 16.64
N MET A 435 -11.63 0.95 17.77
CA MET A 435 -10.46 0.12 18.09
C MET A 435 -10.13 -0.93 17.02
N GLN A 436 -11.13 -1.58 16.41
CA GLN A 436 -10.86 -2.52 15.30
C GLN A 436 -10.28 -1.85 14.05
N ASP A 437 -10.62 -0.58 13.80
CA ASP A 437 -10.16 0.14 12.61
C ASP A 437 -8.64 0.40 12.68
N MET A 438 -8.05 0.36 13.88
CA MET A 438 -6.60 0.49 14.09
C MET A 438 -5.79 -0.71 13.57
N VAL A 439 -6.44 -1.86 13.33
CA VAL A 439 -5.75 -3.13 12.99
C VAL A 439 -6.32 -3.85 11.77
N CYS A 440 -7.27 -3.24 11.06
CA CYS A 440 -7.93 -3.81 9.88
C CYS A 440 -7.24 -3.49 8.54
N ALA A 441 -6.22 -2.61 8.53
CA ALA A 441 -5.63 -2.06 7.31
C ALA A 441 -6.66 -1.46 6.33
N CYS A 442 -7.77 -0.94 6.85
CA CYS A 442 -8.95 -0.53 6.10
C CYS A 442 -9.27 0.97 6.26
N THR A 443 -8.36 1.77 6.81
CA THR A 443 -8.64 3.18 7.13
C THR A 443 -8.27 4.15 6.03
N GLY A 444 -7.50 3.71 5.03
CA GLY A 444 -6.91 4.60 4.02
C GLY A 444 -5.53 5.13 4.40
N VAL A 445 -5.08 4.92 5.64
CA VAL A 445 -3.75 5.36 6.11
C VAL A 445 -2.67 4.43 5.55
N PRO A 446 -1.75 4.96 4.73
CA PRO A 446 -0.74 4.15 4.07
C PRO A 446 0.42 3.81 5.00
N ARG A 447 1.37 3.04 4.45
CA ARG A 447 2.63 2.72 5.11
C ARG A 447 3.54 3.95 5.12
N ARG A 448 4.14 4.26 6.27
CA ARG A 448 5.09 5.38 6.44
C ARG A 448 6.27 4.95 7.32
N ASP A 449 7.12 4.06 6.81
CA ASP A 449 8.14 3.43 7.66
C ASP A 449 9.44 4.25 7.79
N LEU A 450 9.68 5.27 6.95
CA LEU A 450 10.91 6.07 7.02
C LEU A 450 11.04 6.79 8.36
N GLU A 451 9.94 7.29 8.90
CA GLU A 451 9.84 7.91 10.22
C GLU A 451 10.16 6.95 11.38
N LEU A 452 10.20 5.63 11.13
CA LEU A 452 10.65 4.64 12.10
C LEU A 452 12.17 4.43 12.07
N PHE A 453 12.83 4.79 10.97
CA PHE A 453 14.29 4.71 10.82
C PHE A 453 14.97 6.03 11.18
N PHE A 454 14.33 7.15 10.86
CA PHE A 454 14.80 8.49 11.22
C PHE A 454 14.31 8.89 12.61
N ASN A 455 15.21 9.34 13.49
CA ASN A 455 14.89 9.71 14.88
C ASN A 455 14.31 8.56 15.73
N ALA A 456 14.58 7.31 15.36
CA ALA A 456 14.06 6.12 16.03
C ALA A 456 14.34 6.13 17.55
N ASN A 457 15.51 6.64 17.95
CA ASN A 457 15.92 6.77 19.36
C ASN A 457 15.06 7.74 20.19
N GLU A 458 14.36 8.68 19.54
CA GLU A 458 13.51 9.67 20.20
C GLU A 458 12.03 9.30 20.11
N LEU A 459 11.67 8.34 19.26
CA LEU A 459 10.30 7.93 19.01
C LEU A 459 9.78 7.05 20.16
N THR A 460 8.84 7.59 20.92
CA THR A 460 8.16 6.87 22.02
C THR A 460 6.88 6.20 21.52
N ALA A 461 6.36 5.24 22.29
CA ALA A 461 5.04 4.65 22.03
C ALA A 461 3.93 5.71 21.88
N GLU A 462 3.97 6.75 22.71
CA GLU A 462 3.07 7.90 22.63
C GLU A 462 3.33 8.73 21.37
N GLY A 463 4.59 8.95 21.00
CA GLY A 463 4.97 9.62 19.77
C GLY A 463 4.47 8.91 18.51
N VAL A 464 4.45 7.57 18.50
CA VAL A 464 3.84 6.78 17.41
C VAL A 464 2.33 7.00 17.32
N ILE A 465 1.64 7.16 18.45
CA ILE A 465 0.19 7.50 18.42
C ILE A 465 -0.02 8.91 17.90
N GLU A 466 0.82 9.87 18.35
CA GLU A 466 0.71 11.28 17.97
C GLU A 466 1.05 11.53 16.49
N SER A 467 1.96 10.75 15.90
CA SER A 467 2.37 10.92 14.50
C SER A 467 1.25 10.65 13.50
N LEU A 468 0.24 9.85 13.87
CA LEU A 468 -0.93 9.58 13.02
C LEU A 468 -1.70 10.86 12.66
N ALA A 469 -1.57 11.94 13.44
CA ALA A 469 -2.19 13.24 13.16
C ALA A 469 -1.67 13.91 11.88
N THR A 470 -0.55 13.46 11.32
CA THR A 470 0.06 14.04 10.12
C THR A 470 0.10 13.07 8.94
N PHE A 471 -0.51 11.89 9.07
CA PHE A 471 -0.51 10.88 8.01
C PHE A 471 -1.63 11.19 7.02
N GLU A 472 -1.26 11.53 5.79
CA GLU A 472 -2.18 11.64 4.67
C GLU A 472 -2.80 10.28 4.32
N PHE A 473 -4.02 10.30 3.79
CA PHE A 473 -4.80 9.10 3.48
C PHE A 473 -4.84 8.94 1.97
N PHE A 474 -4.54 7.76 1.44
CA PHE A 474 -4.62 7.50 0.00
C PHE A 474 -6.04 7.21 -0.47
N THR A 475 -6.84 6.59 0.37
CA THR A 475 -8.20 6.18 0.03
C THR A 475 -9.15 6.44 1.20
N GLY A 476 -10.46 6.36 0.93
CA GLY A 476 -11.46 6.42 1.98
C GLY A 476 -11.41 5.20 2.90
N VAL A 477 -12.00 5.34 4.09
CA VAL A 477 -12.19 4.22 5.02
C VAL A 477 -13.02 3.12 4.35
N GLY A 478 -12.48 1.90 4.35
CA GLY A 478 -13.08 0.68 3.78
C GLY A 478 -12.90 0.53 2.27
N GLU A 479 -12.25 1.49 1.60
CA GLU A 479 -12.19 1.52 0.13
C GLU A 479 -11.12 0.59 -0.47
N ALA A 480 -9.93 0.56 0.13
CA ALA A 480 -8.82 -0.26 -0.32
C ALA A 480 -7.94 -0.67 0.86
N PHE A 481 -7.26 -1.81 0.72
CA PHE A 481 -6.28 -2.25 1.70
C PHE A 481 -5.09 -1.27 1.76
N GLN A 482 -4.82 -0.75 2.95
CA GLN A 482 -3.73 0.17 3.25
C GLN A 482 -3.02 -0.28 4.53
N TYR A 483 -1.81 -0.81 4.35
CA TYR A 483 -1.03 -1.39 5.44
C TYR A 483 -0.27 -0.33 6.22
N SER A 484 -0.45 -0.25 7.55
CA SER A 484 0.25 0.73 8.40
C SER A 484 0.73 0.11 9.71
N ASN A 485 2.05 0.14 9.93
CA ASN A 485 2.66 -0.35 11.18
C ASN A 485 2.29 0.54 12.37
N GLN A 486 2.26 1.86 12.17
CA GLN A 486 1.94 2.84 13.21
C GLN A 486 0.50 2.74 13.66
N MET A 487 -0.45 2.49 12.75
CA MET A 487 -1.85 2.26 13.13
C MET A 487 -1.98 1.04 14.06
N VAL A 488 -1.33 -0.07 13.72
CA VAL A 488 -1.37 -1.29 14.55
C VAL A 488 -0.65 -1.08 15.87
N ALA A 489 0.51 -0.43 15.87
CA ALA A 489 1.25 -0.08 17.08
C ALA A 489 0.39 0.80 18.01
N ALA A 490 -0.22 1.85 17.47
CA ALA A 490 -1.15 2.70 18.21
C ALA A 490 -2.32 1.90 18.77
N GLY A 491 -2.93 0.98 18.00
CA GLY A 491 -3.99 0.09 18.46
C GLY A 491 -3.58 -0.77 19.66
N GLY A 492 -2.38 -1.35 19.63
CA GLY A 492 -1.82 -2.12 20.75
C GLY A 492 -1.58 -1.27 21.99
N TYR A 493 -1.00 -0.09 21.85
CA TYR A 493 -0.75 0.82 22.96
C TYR A 493 -2.04 1.40 23.55
N LEU A 494 -3.02 1.73 22.72
CA LEU A 494 -4.35 2.18 23.17
C LEU A 494 -5.10 1.06 23.90
N THR A 495 -4.90 -0.20 23.48
CA THR A 495 -5.41 -1.38 24.21
C THR A 495 -4.78 -1.49 25.59
N ALA A 496 -3.46 -1.31 25.71
CA ALA A 496 -2.77 -1.27 27.00
C ALA A 496 -3.25 -0.11 27.89
N LEU A 497 -3.50 1.07 27.29
CA LEU A 497 -4.07 2.22 27.99
C LEU A 497 -5.48 1.92 28.52
N ALA A 498 -6.35 1.32 27.69
CA ALA A 498 -7.70 0.91 28.10
C ALA A 498 -7.67 -0.12 29.24
N ALA A 499 -6.69 -1.03 29.23
CA ALA A 499 -6.45 -2.02 30.28
C ALA A 499 -5.88 -1.43 31.60
N GLY A 500 -5.67 -0.11 31.65
CA GLY A 500 -5.23 0.61 32.85
C GLY A 500 -3.74 0.97 32.88
N GLY A 501 -3.05 0.88 31.74
CA GLY A 501 -1.72 1.46 31.54
C GLY A 501 -1.70 2.97 31.77
N GLU A 502 -0.51 3.52 31.99
CA GLU A 502 -0.30 4.97 32.17
C GLU A 502 0.25 5.58 30.87
N TYR A 503 -0.37 6.64 30.39
CA TYR A 503 0.14 7.43 29.27
C TYR A 503 1.51 8.04 29.63
N GLY A 504 2.51 7.85 28.79
CA GLY A 504 3.93 8.12 29.06
C GLY A 504 4.72 6.86 29.47
N ASN A 505 4.08 5.70 29.52
CA ASN A 505 4.70 4.39 29.80
C ASN A 505 4.00 3.26 29.02
N LEU A 506 3.46 3.55 27.84
CA LEU A 506 2.62 2.58 27.11
C LEU A 506 3.40 1.40 26.54
N TYR A 507 4.68 1.57 26.20
CA TYR A 507 5.55 0.47 25.79
C TYR A 507 5.59 -0.64 26.86
N ASP A 508 6.06 -0.29 28.07
CA ASP A 508 6.16 -1.21 29.21
C ASP A 508 4.80 -1.85 29.56
N ALA A 509 3.73 -1.06 29.49
CA ALA A 509 2.39 -1.54 29.78
C ALA A 509 1.93 -2.60 28.77
N TYR A 510 2.19 -2.37 27.48
CA TYR A 510 1.86 -3.31 26.42
C TYR A 510 2.66 -4.61 26.53
N VAL A 511 3.99 -4.53 26.62
CA VAL A 511 4.84 -5.74 26.64
C VAL A 511 4.53 -6.60 27.87
N SER A 512 4.32 -5.98 29.04
CA SER A 512 3.96 -6.69 30.27
C SER A 512 2.61 -7.40 30.14
N LEU A 513 1.63 -6.77 29.47
CA LEU A 513 0.31 -7.37 29.26
C LEU A 513 0.38 -8.57 28.34
N VAL A 514 1.12 -8.48 27.23
CA VAL A 514 1.30 -9.62 26.32
C VAL A 514 2.02 -10.78 27.02
N GLU A 515 3.08 -10.50 27.78
CA GLU A 515 3.77 -11.52 28.57
C GLU A 515 2.83 -12.24 29.54
N GLU A 516 2.10 -11.50 30.38
CA GLU A 516 1.19 -12.06 31.40
C GLU A 516 0.02 -12.82 30.78
N ARG A 517 -0.54 -12.30 29.67
CA ARG A 517 -1.83 -12.76 29.13
C ARG A 517 -1.70 -13.74 27.98
N ILE A 518 -0.55 -13.79 27.31
CA ILE A 518 -0.31 -14.63 26.13
C ILE A 518 0.89 -15.55 26.38
N PHE A 519 2.09 -15.01 26.62
CA PHE A 519 3.30 -15.85 26.64
C PHE A 519 3.34 -16.82 27.82
N GLU A 520 3.11 -16.33 29.04
CA GLU A 520 3.08 -17.16 30.26
C GLU A 520 2.04 -18.29 30.19
N PRO A 521 0.75 -18.03 29.89
CA PRO A 521 -0.26 -19.09 29.89
C PRO A 521 -0.09 -20.08 28.73
N LEU A 522 0.50 -19.67 27.61
CA LEU A 522 0.84 -20.56 26.49
C LEU A 522 2.17 -21.31 26.68
N LYS A 523 2.95 -20.95 27.71
CA LYS A 523 4.30 -21.49 27.97
C LYS A 523 5.25 -21.21 26.80
N MET A 524 5.18 -19.99 26.29
CA MET A 524 6.11 -19.45 25.32
C MET A 524 7.35 -18.92 26.06
N GLU A 525 8.11 -19.84 26.68
CA GLU A 525 9.08 -19.53 27.73
C GLU A 525 10.32 -18.76 27.24
N ARG A 526 10.56 -18.68 25.93
CA ARG A 526 11.67 -17.92 25.36
C ARG A 526 11.21 -16.78 24.45
N THR A 527 9.91 -16.54 24.34
CA THR A 527 9.37 -15.38 23.61
C THR A 527 9.46 -14.13 24.49
N THR A 528 10.01 -13.05 23.95
CA THR A 528 10.24 -11.78 24.68
C THR A 528 10.19 -10.59 23.73
N PHE A 529 9.90 -9.40 24.24
CA PHE A 529 10.09 -8.14 23.52
C PHE A 529 11.45 -7.49 23.81
N PHE A 530 12.16 -7.99 24.83
CA PHE A 530 13.38 -7.36 25.33
C PHE A 530 14.61 -7.91 24.59
N PHE A 531 15.26 -7.07 23.79
CA PHE A 531 16.50 -7.42 23.09
C PHE A 531 17.60 -7.86 24.06
N GLU A 532 17.75 -7.22 25.23
CA GLU A 532 18.74 -7.64 26.24
C GLU A 532 18.53 -9.10 26.68
N GLU A 533 17.28 -9.55 26.83
CA GLU A 533 16.97 -10.92 27.22
C GLU A 533 17.26 -11.92 26.09
N ALA A 534 16.84 -11.59 24.86
CA ALA A 534 17.11 -12.41 23.68
C ALA A 534 18.62 -12.57 23.43
N LEU A 535 19.38 -11.49 23.55
CA LEU A 535 20.84 -11.48 23.32
C LEU A 535 21.64 -12.10 24.47
N ALA A 536 21.06 -12.21 25.66
CA ALA A 536 21.66 -12.95 26.77
C ALA A 536 21.55 -14.48 26.58
N ASP A 537 20.67 -14.94 25.69
CA ASP A 537 20.54 -16.34 25.34
C ASP A 537 21.64 -16.79 24.37
N GLU A 538 22.23 -17.97 24.60
CA GLU A 538 23.29 -18.51 23.73
C GLU A 538 22.74 -19.07 22.40
N ASP A 539 21.42 -19.24 22.28
CA ASP A 539 20.73 -19.75 21.09
C ASP A 539 19.81 -18.70 20.46
N HIS A 540 20.41 -17.58 20.03
CA HIS A 540 19.80 -16.58 19.15
C HIS A 540 20.53 -16.53 17.81
N ALA A 541 19.82 -16.13 16.76
CA ALA A 541 20.39 -15.95 15.43
C ALA A 541 20.89 -14.52 15.20
N THR A 542 21.92 -14.39 14.38
CA THR A 542 22.39 -13.12 13.81
C THR A 542 21.53 -12.79 12.59
N PRO A 543 21.02 -11.54 12.46
CA PRO A 543 20.29 -11.09 11.28
C PRO A 543 21.20 -11.06 10.06
N TYR A 544 20.67 -11.43 8.88
CA TYR A 544 21.35 -11.20 7.61
C TYR A 544 20.49 -10.34 6.70
N GLY A 545 21.04 -9.20 6.29
CA GLY A 545 20.37 -8.23 5.43
C GLY A 545 20.97 -8.18 4.04
N LEU A 546 20.18 -7.65 3.11
CA LEU A 546 20.54 -7.43 1.72
C LEU A 546 21.18 -6.05 1.58
N TYR A 547 22.39 -5.97 1.02
CA TYR A 547 23.05 -4.70 0.69
C TYR A 547 22.64 -4.22 -0.70
N ALA A 548 22.96 -2.98 -1.09
CA ALA A 548 22.67 -2.49 -2.45
C ALA A 548 23.41 -3.25 -3.56
N ASP A 549 24.50 -3.97 -3.24
CA ASP A 549 25.12 -4.93 -4.17
C ASP A 549 24.48 -6.32 -4.17
N PHE A 550 23.32 -6.43 -3.51
CA PHE A 550 22.48 -7.60 -3.42
C PHE A 550 23.18 -8.83 -2.86
N THR A 551 24.23 -8.60 -2.07
CA THR A 551 24.82 -9.65 -1.25
C THR A 551 24.18 -9.67 0.13
N THR A 552 23.85 -10.87 0.59
CA THR A 552 23.33 -11.12 1.94
C THR A 552 24.50 -11.18 2.91
N ARG A 553 24.51 -10.31 3.94
CA ARG A 553 25.58 -10.26 4.94
C ARG A 553 25.02 -10.10 6.35
N PRO A 554 25.76 -10.53 7.39
CA PRO A 554 25.35 -10.29 8.77
C PRO A 554 25.19 -8.80 9.06
N LEU A 555 24.12 -8.44 9.77
CA LEU A 555 23.89 -7.09 10.27
C LEU A 555 24.25 -6.97 11.76
N PRO A 556 24.65 -5.77 12.23
CA PRO A 556 24.65 -5.46 13.66
C PRO A 556 23.24 -5.63 14.22
N MET A 557 23.10 -6.12 15.45
CA MET A 557 21.77 -6.32 16.04
C MET A 557 21.09 -5.00 16.42
N GLU A 558 21.90 -4.00 16.78
CA GLU A 558 21.44 -2.69 17.24
C GLU A 558 20.56 -2.00 16.20
N ILE A 559 20.79 -2.27 14.90
CA ILE A 559 19.96 -1.69 13.83
C ILE A 559 18.54 -2.24 13.84
N GLU A 560 18.30 -3.46 14.32
CA GLU A 560 16.96 -4.04 14.48
C GLU A 560 16.25 -3.46 15.70
N GLU A 561 16.98 -3.28 16.80
CA GLU A 561 16.45 -2.79 18.07
C GLU A 561 15.82 -1.39 17.92
N PHE A 562 16.56 -0.45 17.32
CA PHE A 562 16.15 0.96 17.31
C PHE A 562 14.82 1.23 16.58
N TRP A 563 14.57 0.58 15.44
CA TRP A 563 13.35 0.85 14.66
C TRP A 563 12.14 0.02 15.12
N LEU A 564 12.36 -1.13 15.76
CA LEU A 564 11.29 -2.03 16.20
C LEU A 564 10.72 -1.64 17.57
N GLU A 565 11.54 -1.14 18.49
CA GLU A 565 11.11 -0.80 19.86
C GLU A 565 9.91 0.19 19.88
N PRO A 566 9.90 1.29 19.11
CA PRO A 566 8.78 2.24 19.10
C PRO A 566 7.46 1.61 18.62
N ILE A 567 7.53 0.58 17.77
CA ILE A 567 6.38 -0.10 17.17
C ILE A 567 6.23 -1.54 17.66
N ALA A 568 6.57 -1.80 18.92
CA ALA A 568 6.54 -3.16 19.47
C ALA A 568 5.28 -3.98 19.18
N PRO A 569 4.04 -3.43 19.27
CA PRO A 569 2.82 -4.17 18.93
C PRO A 569 2.71 -4.56 17.45
N ALA A 570 3.47 -3.92 16.57
CA ALA A 570 3.45 -4.19 15.14
C ALA A 570 4.56 -5.15 14.70
N GLY A 571 5.64 -5.36 15.47
CA GLY A 571 6.80 -6.06 14.89
C GLY A 571 7.91 -6.62 15.81
N ALA A 572 7.94 -6.33 17.11
CA ALA A 572 9.20 -6.47 17.86
C ALA A 572 9.40 -7.79 18.63
N ALA A 573 8.47 -8.76 18.56
CA ALA A 573 8.62 -9.97 19.36
C ALA A 573 9.76 -10.86 18.84
N TRP A 574 10.60 -11.33 19.76
CA TRP A 574 11.51 -12.46 19.56
C TRP A 574 10.80 -13.76 19.89
N SER A 575 10.99 -14.79 19.09
CA SER A 575 10.42 -16.12 19.37
C SER A 575 11.23 -17.24 18.73
N ASN A 576 10.73 -18.47 18.86
CA ASN A 576 11.23 -19.66 18.19
C ASN A 576 10.03 -20.48 17.66
N VAL A 577 10.30 -21.44 16.77
CA VAL A 577 9.22 -22.20 16.11
C VAL A 577 8.42 -23.07 17.08
N LEU A 578 8.99 -23.50 18.21
CA LEU A 578 8.25 -24.28 19.21
C LEU A 578 7.24 -23.42 19.99
N ASP A 579 7.64 -22.21 20.38
CA ASP A 579 6.75 -21.27 21.08
C ASP A 579 5.63 -20.79 20.14
N LEU A 580 5.96 -20.46 18.89
CA LEU A 580 4.94 -20.14 17.88
C LEU A 580 4.03 -21.34 17.57
N ALA A 581 4.54 -22.57 17.58
CA ALA A 581 3.68 -23.75 17.41
C ALA A 581 2.70 -23.93 18.59
N ARG A 582 3.07 -23.55 19.82
CA ARG A 582 2.14 -23.53 20.97
C ARG A 582 1.05 -22.47 20.79
N TYR A 583 1.43 -21.31 20.27
CA TYR A 583 0.49 -20.25 19.89
C TYR A 583 -0.49 -20.73 18.81
N MET A 584 0.01 -21.35 17.73
CA MET A 584 -0.81 -21.95 16.67
C MET A 584 -1.76 -23.04 17.17
N ILE A 585 -1.31 -23.89 18.11
CA ILE A 585 -2.20 -24.89 18.72
C ILE A 585 -3.37 -24.20 19.45
N MET A 586 -3.17 -23.04 20.06
CA MET A 586 -4.27 -22.29 20.70
C MET A 586 -5.23 -21.70 19.68
N GLU A 587 -4.72 -21.15 18.57
CA GLU A 587 -5.51 -20.67 17.42
C GLU A 587 -6.40 -21.79 16.87
N LEU A 588 -5.80 -22.93 16.49
CA LEU A 588 -6.49 -24.11 15.97
C LEU A 588 -7.51 -24.71 16.96
N ASN A 589 -7.30 -24.52 18.27
CA ASN A 589 -8.21 -24.97 19.33
C ASN A 589 -9.21 -23.89 19.80
N GLU A 590 -9.51 -22.90 18.95
CA GLU A 590 -10.54 -21.88 19.19
C GLU A 590 -10.37 -21.15 20.54
N GLY A 591 -9.14 -20.70 20.82
CA GLY A 591 -8.82 -19.92 22.01
C GLY A 591 -8.40 -20.74 23.22
N VAL A 592 -8.09 -22.03 23.05
CA VAL A 592 -7.76 -22.95 24.15
C VAL A 592 -6.33 -23.50 24.00
N ALA A 593 -5.48 -23.23 24.99
CA ALA A 593 -4.13 -23.78 25.06
C ALA A 593 -4.14 -25.31 25.16
N ALA A 594 -3.02 -25.94 24.81
CA ALA A 594 -2.86 -27.40 24.83
C ALA A 594 -3.16 -28.08 26.19
N ASP A 595 -3.05 -27.36 27.30
CA ASP A 595 -3.37 -27.89 28.65
C ASP A 595 -4.82 -27.67 29.08
N GLY A 596 -5.66 -27.13 28.18
CA GLY A 596 -7.08 -26.85 28.40
C GLY A 596 -7.37 -25.48 29.00
N THR A 597 -6.35 -24.64 29.20
CA THR A 597 -6.54 -23.24 29.64
C THR A 597 -7.19 -22.43 28.52
N ARG A 598 -8.31 -21.77 28.79
CA ARG A 598 -8.92 -20.82 27.84
C ARG A 598 -8.16 -19.49 27.92
N ILE A 599 -7.59 -19.09 26.78
CA ILE A 599 -6.85 -17.84 26.61
C ILE A 599 -7.80 -16.72 26.18
N VAL A 600 -8.70 -17.02 25.24
CA VAL A 600 -9.70 -16.11 24.69
C VAL A 600 -10.96 -16.90 24.32
N SER A 601 -12.11 -16.26 24.20
CA SER A 601 -13.33 -16.87 23.70
C SER A 601 -13.22 -17.19 22.21
N ALA A 602 -13.88 -18.27 21.78
CA ALA A 602 -13.93 -18.63 20.36
C ALA A 602 -14.62 -17.53 19.52
N GLU A 603 -15.57 -16.80 20.12
CA GLU A 603 -16.30 -15.70 19.46
C GLU A 603 -15.37 -14.53 19.15
N ASN A 604 -14.62 -14.02 20.14
CA ASN A 604 -13.72 -12.91 19.90
C ASN A 604 -12.45 -13.29 19.16
N LEU A 605 -12.00 -14.56 19.23
CA LEU A 605 -10.94 -15.05 18.37
C LEU A 605 -11.38 -15.06 16.90
N ALA A 606 -12.55 -15.66 16.60
CA ALA A 606 -13.09 -15.69 15.25
C ALA A 606 -13.33 -14.28 14.68
N ARG A 607 -13.65 -13.29 15.53
CA ARG A 607 -13.75 -11.89 15.10
C ARG A 607 -12.41 -11.34 14.59
N THR A 608 -11.26 -11.81 15.09
CA THR A 608 -9.96 -11.39 14.55
C THR A 608 -9.69 -11.94 13.15
N TRP A 609 -10.31 -13.06 12.79
CA TRP A 609 -10.19 -13.71 11.50
C TRP A 609 -11.24 -13.21 10.48
N GLU A 610 -12.19 -12.37 10.90
CA GLU A 610 -13.25 -11.91 10.01
C GLU A 610 -12.69 -10.90 9.01
N PRO A 611 -12.88 -11.11 7.69
CA PRO A 611 -12.45 -10.18 6.66
C PRO A 611 -12.96 -8.75 6.87
N GLN A 612 -12.09 -7.76 6.71
CA GLN A 612 -12.41 -6.34 6.81
C GLN A 612 -12.19 -5.59 5.50
N VAL A 613 -11.19 -5.99 4.71
CA VAL A 613 -10.86 -5.36 3.42
C VAL A 613 -10.14 -6.36 2.52
N ALA A 614 -10.44 -6.34 1.21
CA ALA A 614 -9.79 -7.21 0.24
C ALA A 614 -8.36 -6.73 -0.09
N ILE A 615 -7.43 -7.69 -0.19
CA ILE A 615 -6.06 -7.51 -0.68
C ILE A 615 -5.99 -7.93 -2.15
N SER A 616 -6.56 -9.09 -2.45
CA SER A 616 -6.67 -9.71 -3.77
C SER A 616 -8.07 -10.36 -3.87
N ALA A 617 -8.37 -11.07 -4.96
CA ALA A 617 -9.63 -11.79 -5.08
C ALA A 617 -9.71 -13.02 -4.16
N THR A 618 -8.55 -13.55 -3.76
CA THR A 618 -8.44 -14.74 -2.91
C THR A 618 -7.96 -14.43 -1.51
N ASP A 619 -7.49 -13.20 -1.24
CA ASP A 619 -6.96 -12.78 0.05
C ASP A 619 -7.65 -11.53 0.57
N GLU A 620 -8.06 -11.58 1.83
CA GLU A 620 -8.60 -10.46 2.57
C GLU A 620 -7.76 -10.22 3.84
N TYR A 621 -7.85 -9.04 4.41
CA TYR A 621 -7.25 -8.73 5.70
C TYR A 621 -8.33 -8.68 6.79
N GLY A 622 -8.15 -9.49 7.82
CA GLY A 622 -8.92 -9.44 9.06
C GLY A 622 -8.34 -8.42 10.04
N LEU A 623 -8.41 -8.73 11.34
CA LEU A 623 -7.75 -7.93 12.37
C LEU A 623 -6.36 -8.51 12.63
N GLY A 624 -5.37 -8.03 11.89
CA GLY A 624 -3.98 -8.49 11.99
C GLY A 624 -3.74 -9.89 11.40
N TRP A 625 -4.63 -10.38 10.53
CA TRP A 625 -4.55 -11.68 9.86
C TRP A 625 -4.80 -11.53 8.36
N ILE A 626 -4.04 -12.27 7.55
CA ILE A 626 -4.40 -12.54 6.15
C ILE A 626 -5.35 -13.73 6.14
N VAL A 627 -6.48 -13.56 5.50
CA VAL A 627 -7.58 -14.52 5.39
C VAL A 627 -7.68 -14.92 3.92
N SER A 628 -7.28 -16.14 3.60
CA SER A 628 -7.14 -16.58 2.21
C SER A 628 -8.09 -17.73 1.88
N ASP A 629 -8.59 -17.75 0.65
CA ASP A 629 -9.15 -18.95 0.03
C ASP A 629 -8.02 -19.78 -0.59
N PHE A 630 -7.58 -20.80 0.14
CA PHE A 630 -6.61 -21.79 -0.33
C PHE A 630 -7.34 -22.97 -0.99
N HIS A 631 -7.77 -22.78 -2.23
CA HIS A 631 -8.43 -23.81 -3.04
C HIS A 631 -9.67 -24.40 -2.36
N GLY A 632 -10.58 -23.55 -1.88
CA GLY A 632 -11.79 -23.93 -1.14
C GLY A 632 -11.57 -24.14 0.36
N LEU A 633 -10.34 -24.01 0.86
CA LEU A 633 -10.03 -24.07 2.29
C LEU A 633 -9.71 -22.70 2.85
N LEU A 634 -10.25 -22.39 4.02
CA LEU A 634 -9.84 -21.21 4.76
C LEU A 634 -8.39 -21.38 5.23
N MET A 635 -7.52 -20.47 4.82
CA MET A 635 -6.17 -20.35 5.34
C MET A 635 -6.03 -19.03 6.10
N LEU A 636 -5.55 -19.13 7.33
CA LEU A 636 -5.15 -17.97 8.12
C LEU A 636 -3.64 -17.89 8.10
N SER A 637 -3.10 -16.73 7.79
CA SER A 637 -1.67 -16.52 7.80
C SER A 637 -1.27 -15.12 8.23
N HIS A 638 -0.03 -14.99 8.69
CA HIS A 638 0.63 -13.69 8.78
C HIS A 638 2.15 -13.86 8.73
N GLY A 639 2.77 -13.28 7.70
CA GLY A 639 4.22 -13.22 7.61
C GLY A 639 4.81 -12.13 8.51
N GLY A 640 6.13 -12.10 8.62
CA GLY A 640 6.84 -11.02 9.30
C GLY A 640 8.20 -10.80 8.67
N ASN A 641 8.58 -9.55 8.47
CA ASN A 641 9.91 -9.19 7.99
C ASN A 641 10.52 -8.17 8.95
N THR A 642 11.82 -8.31 9.17
CA THR A 642 12.68 -7.28 9.76
C THR A 642 13.88 -7.04 8.84
N LEU A 643 14.89 -6.29 9.28
CA LEU A 643 16.07 -6.01 8.45
C LEU A 643 16.92 -7.25 8.15
N GLY A 644 16.80 -8.31 8.95
CA GLY A 644 17.51 -9.56 8.71
C GLY A 644 16.82 -10.83 9.21
N PHE A 645 15.50 -10.81 9.43
CA PHE A 645 14.70 -11.99 9.73
C PHE A 645 13.40 -12.03 8.92
N THR A 646 12.93 -13.24 8.63
CA THR A 646 11.62 -13.49 8.01
C THR A 646 10.86 -14.60 8.75
N ALA A 647 9.60 -14.35 9.04
CA ALA A 647 8.65 -15.31 9.61
C ALA A 647 7.52 -15.61 8.62
N ASP A 648 7.08 -16.86 8.60
CA ASP A 648 5.82 -17.29 7.99
C ASP A 648 5.07 -18.16 9.00
N PHE A 649 3.82 -17.80 9.24
CA PHE A 649 2.93 -18.44 10.18
C PHE A 649 1.60 -18.64 9.47
N ALA A 650 1.24 -19.90 9.18
CA ALA A 650 0.04 -20.21 8.41
C ALA A 650 -0.63 -21.49 8.90
N PHE A 651 -1.95 -21.55 8.87
CA PHE A 651 -2.72 -22.72 9.27
C PHE A 651 -4.07 -22.83 8.55
N LEU A 652 -4.56 -24.07 8.46
CA LEU A 652 -5.83 -24.49 7.87
C LEU A 652 -6.73 -25.04 9.00
N PRO A 653 -7.63 -24.24 9.58
CA PRO A 653 -8.45 -24.65 10.72
C PRO A 653 -9.27 -25.92 10.45
N GLU A 654 -9.86 -26.05 9.26
CA GLU A 654 -10.67 -27.21 8.88
C GLU A 654 -9.87 -28.51 8.74
N ARG A 655 -8.53 -28.44 8.78
CA ARG A 655 -7.63 -29.58 8.67
C ARG A 655 -6.77 -29.80 9.92
N ASP A 656 -6.93 -28.97 10.95
CA ASP A 656 -6.10 -28.98 12.16
C ASP A 656 -4.62 -29.11 11.81
N LEU A 657 -4.16 -28.26 10.88
CA LEU A 657 -2.84 -28.33 10.24
C LEU A 657 -2.27 -26.92 10.11
N GLY A 658 -0.99 -26.74 10.43
CA GLY A 658 -0.31 -25.49 10.17
C GLY A 658 1.21 -25.61 10.20
N VAL A 659 1.89 -24.55 9.77
CA VAL A 659 3.34 -24.48 9.65
C VAL A 659 3.87 -23.12 10.11
N VAL A 660 4.99 -23.17 10.81
CA VAL A 660 5.79 -22.00 11.19
C VAL A 660 7.15 -22.15 10.55
N VAL A 661 7.62 -21.11 9.85
CA VAL A 661 8.96 -21.03 9.27
C VAL A 661 9.61 -19.73 9.73
N LEU A 662 10.81 -19.81 10.29
CA LEU A 662 11.62 -18.64 10.67
C LEU A 662 12.98 -18.72 9.98
N THR A 663 13.42 -17.63 9.36
CA THR A 663 14.74 -17.51 8.73
C THR A 663 15.48 -16.29 9.26
N ASN A 664 16.80 -16.38 9.34
CA ASN A 664 17.68 -15.26 9.67
C ASN A 664 18.19 -14.55 8.41
N GLN A 665 17.25 -14.25 7.51
CA GLN A 665 17.45 -13.50 6.28
C GLN A 665 16.25 -12.57 6.08
N SER A 666 16.46 -11.33 5.64
CA SER A 666 15.36 -10.44 5.26
C SER A 666 14.67 -10.87 3.97
N SER A 667 13.36 -10.62 3.89
CA SER A 667 12.53 -10.85 2.70
C SER A 667 12.74 -12.23 2.06
N SER A 668 12.83 -13.27 2.89
CA SER A 668 13.23 -14.60 2.44
C SER A 668 12.10 -15.33 1.72
N LEU A 669 12.28 -15.56 0.41
CA LEU A 669 11.35 -16.34 -0.41
C LEU A 669 11.31 -17.82 0.00
N LEU A 670 12.34 -18.30 0.71
CA LEU A 670 12.43 -19.66 1.21
C LEU A 670 11.23 -20.00 2.10
N ASN A 671 10.74 -19.05 2.91
CA ASN A 671 9.64 -19.30 3.82
C ASN A 671 8.37 -19.73 3.06
N THR A 672 7.98 -18.94 2.05
CA THR A 672 6.84 -19.23 1.16
C THR A 672 7.06 -20.52 0.37
N ALA A 673 8.29 -20.77 -0.09
CA ALA A 673 8.66 -21.99 -0.81
C ALA A 673 8.45 -23.25 0.07
N ILE A 674 8.89 -23.19 1.34
CA ILE A 674 8.73 -24.27 2.33
C ILE A 674 7.25 -24.52 2.63
N ARG A 675 6.46 -23.47 2.89
CA ARG A 675 5.02 -23.61 3.15
C ARG A 675 4.30 -24.23 1.95
N SER A 676 4.51 -23.67 0.76
CA SER A 676 3.83 -24.13 -0.47
C SER A 676 4.19 -25.58 -0.76
N ARG A 677 5.49 -25.92 -0.68
CA ARG A 677 5.95 -27.31 -0.86
C ARG A 677 5.28 -28.27 0.11
N LEU A 678 5.19 -27.91 1.38
CA LEU A 678 4.57 -28.75 2.40
C LEU A 678 3.12 -29.04 2.04
N PHE A 679 2.34 -28.01 1.70
CA PHE A 679 0.93 -28.19 1.34
C PHE A 679 0.76 -28.94 0.02
N GLU A 680 1.57 -28.67 -1.00
CA GLU A 680 1.57 -29.44 -2.25
C GLU A 680 1.81 -30.94 -2.00
N MET A 681 2.81 -31.28 -1.17
CA MET A 681 3.10 -32.66 -0.78
C MET A 681 1.95 -33.31 -0.01
N LEU A 682 1.31 -32.57 0.91
CA LEU A 682 0.24 -33.09 1.75
C LEU A 682 -1.09 -33.27 0.99
N PHE A 683 -1.39 -32.41 0.03
CA PHE A 683 -2.63 -32.45 -0.76
C PHE A 683 -2.44 -33.13 -2.13
N GLU A 684 -1.28 -33.74 -2.39
CA GLU A 684 -0.92 -34.38 -3.66
C GLU A 684 -1.08 -33.43 -4.87
N GLN A 685 -0.78 -32.15 -4.67
CA GLN A 685 -0.85 -31.13 -5.73
C GLN A 685 0.44 -31.13 -6.57
N PRO A 686 0.36 -30.67 -7.83
CA PRO A 686 1.54 -30.38 -8.64
C PRO A 686 2.47 -29.38 -7.94
N TYR A 687 3.76 -29.49 -8.26
CA TYR A 687 4.83 -28.71 -7.67
C TYR A 687 5.10 -27.41 -8.42
N THR A 688 4.08 -26.56 -8.56
CA THR A 688 4.13 -25.37 -9.42
C THR A 688 4.70 -24.15 -8.73
N ALA A 689 4.53 -24.01 -7.41
CA ALA A 689 4.94 -22.81 -6.67
C ALA A 689 6.45 -22.54 -6.75
N GLU A 690 7.28 -23.58 -6.88
CA GLU A 690 8.73 -23.40 -7.02
C GLU A 690 9.13 -22.77 -8.35
N GLU A 691 8.48 -23.16 -9.46
CA GLU A 691 8.83 -22.60 -10.78
C GLU A 691 8.52 -21.10 -10.82
N GLU A 692 7.38 -20.75 -10.25
CA GLU A 692 6.87 -19.41 -9.98
C GLU A 692 7.85 -18.58 -9.12
N LEU A 693 8.22 -19.07 -7.93
CA LEU A 693 9.15 -18.37 -7.02
C LEU A 693 10.56 -18.22 -7.62
N GLN A 694 11.04 -19.22 -8.36
CA GLN A 694 12.33 -19.14 -9.05
C GLN A 694 12.32 -18.12 -10.18
N PHE A 695 11.21 -18.00 -10.91
CA PHE A 695 11.07 -16.96 -11.94
C PHE A 695 11.15 -15.57 -11.30
N ALA A 696 10.39 -15.34 -10.22
CA ALA A 696 10.42 -14.06 -9.52
C ALA A 696 11.81 -13.73 -8.95
N LEU A 697 12.51 -14.73 -8.38
CA LEU A 697 13.87 -14.56 -7.90
C LEU A 697 14.86 -14.22 -9.02
N ASN A 698 14.72 -14.83 -10.19
CA ASN A 698 15.58 -14.57 -11.34
C ASN A 698 15.31 -13.21 -11.97
N LEU A 699 14.03 -12.82 -12.07
CA LEU A 699 13.64 -11.47 -12.49
C LEU A 699 14.24 -10.43 -11.55
N PHE A 700 14.06 -10.61 -10.24
CA PHE A 700 14.68 -9.75 -9.23
C PHE A 700 16.20 -9.67 -9.45
N ARG A 701 16.91 -10.80 -9.53
CA ARG A 701 18.37 -10.83 -9.77
C ARG A 701 18.80 -10.11 -11.06
N GLN A 702 17.99 -10.13 -12.10
CA GLN A 702 18.28 -9.42 -13.34
C GLN A 702 18.19 -7.90 -13.12
N GLN A 703 17.09 -7.42 -12.54
CA GLN A 703 16.88 -6.00 -12.25
C GLN A 703 17.96 -5.44 -11.33
N VAL A 704 18.32 -6.23 -10.32
CA VAL A 704 19.46 -6.02 -9.44
C VAL A 704 20.76 -5.81 -10.20
N GLN A 705 21.04 -6.67 -11.19
CA GLN A 705 22.27 -6.58 -11.96
C GLN A 705 22.29 -5.31 -12.81
N GLU A 706 21.18 -4.99 -13.47
CA GLU A 706 21.03 -3.78 -14.28
C GLU A 706 21.18 -2.52 -13.41
N ALA A 707 20.51 -2.49 -12.25
CA ALA A 707 20.69 -1.44 -11.25
C ALA A 707 22.15 -1.28 -10.83
N LEU A 708 22.86 -2.37 -10.55
CA LEU A 708 24.27 -2.32 -10.17
C LEU A 708 25.20 -1.81 -11.28
N GLU A 709 24.87 -2.08 -12.54
CA GLU A 709 25.65 -1.58 -13.68
C GLU A 709 25.58 -0.04 -13.79
N SER A 710 24.49 0.56 -13.27
CA SER A 710 24.29 2.01 -13.19
C SER A 710 24.88 2.68 -11.94
N LEU A 711 25.52 1.94 -11.02
CA LEU A 711 26.04 2.50 -9.77
C LEU A 711 27.58 2.57 -9.74
N GLU A 712 28.12 3.74 -9.40
CA GLU A 712 29.55 3.99 -9.22
C GLU A 712 29.87 4.43 -7.78
N ARG A 713 30.75 3.67 -7.10
CA ARG A 713 31.39 4.13 -5.86
C ARG A 713 32.42 5.23 -6.16
N THR A 714 31.98 6.49 -6.18
CA THR A 714 32.80 7.65 -6.57
C THR A 714 33.57 8.29 -5.40
N SER A 715 34.74 8.86 -5.72
CA SER A 715 35.54 9.72 -4.83
C SER A 715 35.98 11.00 -5.55
N ASP A 716 35.31 11.36 -6.65
CA ASP A 716 35.64 12.56 -7.42
C ASP A 716 35.33 13.82 -6.60
N PRO A 717 36.34 14.66 -6.27
CA PRO A 717 36.12 15.88 -5.51
C PRO A 717 35.18 16.90 -6.18
N GLU A 718 35.01 16.85 -7.51
CA GLU A 718 34.09 17.75 -8.22
C GLU A 718 32.63 17.37 -7.96
N ILE A 719 32.33 16.07 -7.82
CA ILE A 719 30.96 15.56 -7.54
C ILE A 719 30.71 15.51 -6.03
N THR A 720 31.62 14.87 -5.28
CA THR A 720 31.47 14.68 -3.84
C THR A 720 31.47 16.00 -3.05
N GLY A 721 32.09 17.05 -3.60
CA GLY A 721 32.06 18.39 -3.00
C GLY A 721 30.69 19.08 -3.07
N LEU A 722 29.79 18.66 -3.97
CA LEU A 722 28.44 19.25 -4.13
C LEU A 722 27.53 18.86 -2.97
N VAL A 723 27.64 17.60 -2.55
CA VAL A 723 26.70 16.95 -1.61
C VAL A 723 27.12 17.03 -0.14
N VAL A 724 28.39 17.31 0.16
CA VAL A 724 28.87 17.42 1.56
C VAL A 724 28.22 18.63 2.25
N GLY A 725 27.56 18.39 3.37
CA GLY A 725 26.83 19.43 4.10
C GLY A 725 26.02 18.88 5.27
N ARG A 726 25.32 19.77 5.96
CA ARG A 726 24.27 19.41 6.93
C ARG A 726 22.92 19.81 6.37
N PHE A 727 21.93 18.94 6.53
CA PHE A 727 20.60 19.06 5.94
C PHE A 727 19.54 18.83 7.00
N THR A 728 18.34 19.40 6.85
CA THR A 728 17.23 19.16 7.76
C THR A 728 15.90 19.02 7.05
N ASN A 729 15.05 18.13 7.54
CA ASN A 729 13.67 17.97 7.13
C ASN A 729 12.77 17.99 8.38
N ALA A 730 11.56 18.55 8.26
CA ALA A 730 10.66 18.71 9.40
C ALA A 730 10.15 17.37 9.97
N ALA A 731 10.01 16.34 9.13
CA ALA A 731 9.56 15.00 9.51
C ALA A 731 10.74 14.08 9.88
N LEU A 732 11.83 14.12 9.10
CA LEU A 732 12.95 13.19 9.25
C LEU A 732 14.12 13.71 10.09
N GLY A 733 14.13 14.99 10.48
CA GLY A 733 15.17 15.55 11.35
C GLY A 733 16.43 16.02 10.60
N GLU A 734 17.55 16.11 11.29
CA GLU A 734 18.84 16.56 10.73
C GLU A 734 19.67 15.37 10.23
N VAL A 735 20.32 15.53 9.07
CA VAL A 735 21.27 14.56 8.53
C VAL A 735 22.56 15.24 8.09
N THR A 736 23.67 14.52 8.11
CA THR A 736 24.98 15.03 7.71
C THR A 736 25.58 14.16 6.62
N ILE A 737 26.08 14.78 5.57
CA ILE A 737 26.87 14.11 4.54
C ILE A 737 28.32 14.52 4.69
N SER A 738 29.19 13.53 4.91
CA SER A 738 30.63 13.74 5.09
C SER A 738 31.45 12.77 4.25
N LEU A 739 32.74 13.04 4.04
CA LEU A 739 33.62 12.13 3.30
C LEU A 739 34.33 11.18 4.27
N ASN A 740 34.34 9.88 3.94
CA ASN A 740 35.17 8.91 4.64
C ASN A 740 36.67 9.08 4.30
N ASP A 741 37.54 8.24 4.90
CA ASP A 741 38.98 8.28 4.69
C ASP A 741 39.42 8.08 3.22
N GLU A 742 38.55 7.50 2.38
CA GLU A 742 38.78 7.26 0.95
C GLU A 742 38.22 8.36 0.05
N GLY A 743 37.52 9.36 0.62
CA GLY A 743 36.89 10.45 -0.13
C GLY A 743 35.51 10.12 -0.68
N VAL A 744 34.89 9.02 -0.24
CA VAL A 744 33.52 8.63 -0.62
C VAL A 744 32.52 9.29 0.32
N PRO A 745 31.40 9.84 -0.18
CA PRO A 745 30.37 10.45 0.65
C PRO A 745 29.63 9.40 1.49
N VAL A 746 29.35 9.77 2.74
CA VAL A 746 28.64 8.98 3.75
C VAL A 746 27.50 9.82 4.27
N PHE A 747 26.29 9.29 4.13
CA PHE A 747 25.07 9.79 4.76
C PHE A 747 25.01 9.33 6.21
N ASP A 748 24.79 10.27 7.13
CA ASP A 748 24.69 10.03 8.56
C ASP A 748 23.41 10.66 9.10
N ALA A 749 22.45 9.82 9.47
CA ALA A 749 21.21 10.23 10.11
C ALA A 749 21.30 10.24 11.65
N GLY A 750 22.44 9.85 12.22
CA GLY A 750 22.60 9.63 13.66
C GLY A 750 22.28 8.19 14.07
N GLU A 751 21.08 7.71 13.74
CA GLU A 751 20.65 6.32 13.99
C GLU A 751 21.40 5.30 13.12
N PHE A 752 21.65 5.66 11.86
CA PHE A 752 22.32 4.81 10.88
C PHE A 752 23.21 5.62 9.96
N GLN A 753 24.13 4.92 9.29
CA GLN A 753 25.04 5.48 8.31
C GLN A 753 25.04 4.62 7.06
N SER A 754 25.20 5.25 5.90
CA SER A 754 25.37 4.56 4.63
C SER A 754 26.36 5.28 3.73
N GLU A 755 27.20 4.53 3.04
CA GLU A 755 27.89 5.07 1.87
C GLU A 755 26.87 5.52 0.81
N LEU A 756 27.22 6.56 0.07
CA LEU A 756 26.46 7.07 -1.06
C LEU A 756 27.19 6.69 -2.35
N TRP A 757 26.54 5.89 -3.19
CA TRP A 757 27.06 5.49 -4.51
C TRP A 757 26.33 6.29 -5.59
N LEU A 758 27.06 6.79 -6.58
CA LEU A 758 26.55 7.66 -7.64
C LEU A 758 25.78 6.83 -8.67
N GLU A 759 24.59 7.27 -9.08
CA GLU A 759 23.87 6.72 -10.24
C GLU A 759 24.43 7.37 -11.51
N THR A 760 24.85 6.57 -12.51
CA THR A 760 25.62 7.05 -13.68
C THR A 760 24.87 7.00 -15.01
N ASP A 761 23.71 6.33 -15.06
CA ASP A 761 22.91 6.14 -16.29
C ASP A 761 21.64 7.01 -16.31
N ASP A 762 21.59 8.08 -15.51
CA ASP A 762 20.44 8.96 -15.49
C ASP A 762 20.44 9.87 -16.72
N GLU A 763 19.47 9.72 -17.62
CA GLU A 763 19.27 10.65 -18.74
C GLU A 763 18.97 12.07 -18.22
N GLU A 764 18.47 12.21 -16.98
CA GLU A 764 18.23 13.48 -16.27
C GLU A 764 19.54 14.22 -15.88
N GLN A 765 20.64 13.50 -15.65
CA GLN A 765 21.96 14.13 -15.41
C GLN A 765 22.45 14.93 -16.63
N ALA A 766 21.89 14.68 -17.82
CA ALA A 766 22.29 15.36 -19.05
C ALA A 766 21.65 16.75 -19.23
N ASP A 767 20.51 17.02 -18.58
CA ASP A 767 19.69 18.20 -18.88
C ASP A 767 19.57 19.25 -17.75
N ASP A 768 19.81 18.94 -16.45
CA ASP A 768 19.57 19.92 -15.35
C ASP A 768 20.66 20.07 -14.24
N ASP A 769 21.93 19.70 -14.51
CA ASP A 769 23.06 19.80 -13.55
C ASP A 769 22.82 19.07 -12.19
N SER A 770 21.82 18.18 -12.11
CA SER A 770 21.46 17.37 -10.94
C SER A 770 22.43 16.20 -10.73
N VAL A 771 22.48 15.65 -9.51
CA VAL A 771 23.29 14.47 -9.18
C VAL A 771 22.51 13.55 -8.25
N THR A 772 22.37 12.28 -8.63
CA THR A 772 21.63 11.27 -7.86
C THR A 772 22.60 10.27 -7.23
N PHE A 773 22.43 10.04 -5.93
CA PHE A 773 23.14 9.01 -5.17
C PHE A 773 22.15 7.98 -4.64
N VAL A 774 22.62 6.78 -4.34
CA VAL A 774 21.86 5.71 -3.71
C VAL A 774 22.53 5.31 -2.39
N LEU A 775 21.73 5.10 -1.33
CA LEU A 775 22.22 4.51 -0.09
C LEU A 775 22.67 3.06 -0.35
N TYR A 776 23.93 2.75 -0.05
CA TYR A 776 24.49 1.41 -0.25
C TYR A 776 24.22 0.43 0.91
N ASP A 777 24.26 0.93 2.14
CA ASP A 777 24.17 0.12 3.36
C ASP A 777 22.73 0.07 3.90
N PRO A 778 22.31 -1.05 4.53
CA PRO A 778 21.07 -1.11 5.30
C PRO A 778 21.01 -0.02 6.40
N PRO A 779 19.83 0.48 6.78
CA PRO A 779 18.52 -0.16 6.62
C PRO A 779 17.72 0.31 5.40
N LEU A 780 18.21 1.32 4.69
CA LEU A 780 17.51 1.98 3.57
C LEU A 780 18.28 1.84 2.25
N ASN A 781 19.05 0.76 2.09
CA ASN A 781 19.81 0.53 0.87
C ASN A 781 18.91 0.51 -0.37
N GLY A 782 19.37 1.13 -1.45
CA GLY A 782 18.59 1.30 -2.68
C GLY A 782 17.76 2.59 -2.73
N LEU A 783 17.59 3.32 -1.62
CA LEU A 783 16.90 4.60 -1.61
C LEU A 783 17.76 5.70 -2.25
N SER A 784 17.16 6.47 -3.16
CA SER A 784 17.82 7.55 -3.89
C SER A 784 17.84 8.87 -3.13
N LEU A 785 18.91 9.64 -3.35
CA LEU A 785 19.14 11.00 -2.90
C LEU A 785 19.48 11.86 -4.12
N THR A 786 18.55 12.70 -4.54
CA THR A 786 18.75 13.61 -5.67
C THR A 786 19.20 14.97 -5.14
N PHE A 787 20.21 15.54 -5.79
CA PHE A 787 20.73 16.86 -5.48
C PHE A 787 20.57 17.77 -6.68
N GLU A 788 19.84 18.87 -6.47
CA GLU A 788 19.53 19.84 -7.53
C GLU A 788 19.97 21.25 -7.12
N PRO A 789 20.58 22.03 -8.02
CA PRO A 789 20.98 23.39 -7.72
C PRO A 789 19.78 24.34 -7.70
N ASP A 790 19.63 25.13 -6.63
CA ASP A 790 18.68 26.25 -6.62
C ASP A 790 19.13 27.42 -7.53
N ASP A 791 18.30 28.46 -7.63
CA ASP A 791 18.58 29.69 -8.39
C ASP A 791 19.92 30.37 -8.01
N GLU A 792 20.46 30.10 -6.82
CA GLU A 792 21.74 30.62 -6.32
C GLU A 792 22.91 29.64 -6.55
N GLY A 793 22.64 28.45 -7.10
CA GLY A 793 23.60 27.39 -7.36
C GLY A 793 23.94 26.54 -6.12
N VAL A 794 23.09 26.57 -5.09
CA VAL A 794 23.23 25.74 -3.90
C VAL A 794 22.43 24.46 -4.10
N TYR A 795 23.11 23.32 -4.01
CA TYR A 795 22.47 22.01 -4.15
C TYR A 795 21.58 21.74 -2.92
N GLN A 796 20.27 21.64 -3.17
CA GLN A 796 19.27 21.13 -2.23
C GLN A 796 19.21 19.61 -2.35
N MET A 797 18.79 18.94 -1.29
CA MET A 797 18.76 17.48 -1.24
C MET A 797 17.33 17.00 -1.11
N THR A 798 16.98 16.08 -1.97
CA THR A 798 15.73 15.34 -1.92
C THR A 798 16.06 13.89 -1.60
N LEU A 799 15.38 13.31 -0.61
CA LEU A 799 15.45 11.88 -0.30
C LEU A 799 14.16 11.21 -0.77
N GLY A 800 14.29 10.11 -1.53
CA GLY A 800 13.18 9.43 -2.17
C GLY A 800 12.93 9.92 -3.59
N SER A 801 11.81 9.52 -4.19
CA SER A 801 11.36 10.02 -5.49
C SER A 801 9.84 9.88 -5.63
N GLY A 802 9.28 10.57 -6.64
CA GLY A 802 7.85 10.62 -6.91
C GLY A 802 7.07 11.04 -5.68
N ALA A 803 6.10 10.21 -5.39
CA ALA A 803 5.35 10.16 -4.18
C ALA A 803 6.07 10.57 -2.88
N THR A 804 6.98 9.73 -2.35
CA THR A 804 7.51 9.89 -1.00
C THR A 804 8.79 10.71 -0.95
N GLU A 805 8.64 12.01 -1.21
CA GLU A 805 9.76 12.94 -1.30
C GLU A 805 9.95 13.74 -0.01
N TYR A 806 11.14 13.64 0.57
CA TYR A 806 11.55 14.53 1.65
C TYR A 806 12.55 15.53 1.11
N ALA A 807 12.06 16.73 0.82
CA ALA A 807 12.92 17.87 0.58
C ALA A 807 13.64 18.26 1.88
N PHE A 808 14.96 18.28 1.86
CA PHE A 808 15.78 18.75 2.97
C PHE A 808 16.33 20.14 2.68
N GLU A 809 16.21 21.03 3.67
CA GLU A 809 16.86 22.32 3.66
C GLU A 809 18.34 22.19 4.02
N ARG A 810 19.24 22.73 3.19
CA ARG A 810 20.66 22.78 3.51
C ARG A 810 20.97 23.83 4.59
N LEU A 811 21.62 23.39 5.66
CA LEU A 811 22.01 24.22 6.81
C LEU A 811 23.44 24.77 6.72
N GLU A 812 24.40 23.96 6.25
CA GLU A 812 25.84 24.28 6.20
C GLU A 812 26.54 23.74 4.95
#